data_AF-A0A8D8PIB6-F1
#
_entry.id   AF-A0A8D8PIB6-F1
#
_cell.length_a   1.000
_cell.length_b   1.000
_cell.length_c   1.000
_cell.angle_alpha   90.00
_cell.angle_beta   90.00
_cell.angle_gamma   90.00
#
_symmetry.space_group_name_H-M   'P 1'
#
loop_
_entity.id
_entity.type
_entity.pdbx_description
1 polymer ?
#
loop_
_entity_poly.entity_id
_entity_poly.type
_entity_poly.pdbx_seq_one_letter_code
_entity_poly.pdbx_strand_id
1 'polypeptide(L)'
;MSSTVVTRQGAQKTKITTRAQRASVEAAETERKAKFYGTRKPNPALAEAKKRGKLKMSTEPKEGAANPDQNGGVVQLKDIYGSAIAATELVRGPTGLVYDEKFAEHRCLWDDGYPECPERFTRVLERCRELKLVERCAVIEPRMASEEEVLTKHTPEQLEILKSTRGSQDVAALEELSSHYDAVFIHPSSYDCSLLSAGSTIELVDAILEGRVQNGMAIIRPPGHHAMKAEYNGYCFFNNVAIAAQHALDKRGLKRILVVDWDIHHGQGTQRMFYDDPRVLYFSIHRYECGTFWPNLRESDFDCIGEGAGLGYNFNVPLNRIGMTNGDYLAIWQQLLLPVALEYQPELILVSAGYDAAYGCPEGQMEITPAFYPHLLSPLMSLAQGKVAVVLEGGYCLTSLAEGGALTLRALLGDPCPLLVEKLQPPCESMQQTILNCVHSHRPYWKNLQLNATYGLEELNNVNPQPNFHQVIQYYVQQEPKPEPVRYETRHCYPVQASEEKNRIEERLAMLQIATRLTFPATRVCYVYDDLLLEHRNLHEDLHPEQPQRIARIFSRHEEYKLLPRMKRLKPRHATTDELCLVHSRQHVNVIRRTVEREEMKQVADKFNSVYFHPKTFECATLATGSVLQVVDEVLNGQSRSGVCIVRPPGHHAESDMPHGFCIFNNVAIAAQYAIRDHGLKRVLIVDWDVHHGNGTQHIFESNPKVLYMSVHRYDNATFFPKSKDANYDSVGNGTGEGFNVNIPWNKKGMGDQEYAAAFQQVILPIAYEFDPELVLVSAGFDAAIGDPLGGCKVTPEAYGHFTHWLSSLANGRVIVCLEGGYNVNSISYAMTLCTKSLLGDPLPMLHVSQRYNGPNAACVESIRNVLSVQEKFWKSLKFNKKLPDFRSATGEADLNSAFGKLQLSAGTSGSSTDSSPAKNSSDDSGVPFDGDDQPGPSRRRNKQTTEGQQSASGSSGAGDGSSNSGTKQETLQDFLAANLEALQNEEMFAVIPLRDCPHLKELNPDNIPDKISTNAPCTGCESSVENWVCLLCFNVCCGRYINEHAIEHATVTEHPLALSFSDLSVWCYKCESYVDNPVLYPYKNLVHQDKFGGEQLVWSYGSDLVLDVKPPTTKTKE
;
A
#
# COMPACT_ATOMS: atom_id res chain seq x y z
N MET A 1 54.52 -13.43 -15.43
CA MET A 1 55.33 -13.77 -16.63
C MET A 1 55.03 -15.22 -17.01
N SER A 2 55.17 -15.61 -18.30
CA SER A 2 55.04 -17.00 -18.82
C SER A 2 53.67 -17.67 -18.56
N SER A 3 52.72 -17.69 -19.51
CA SER A 3 52.58 -18.64 -20.64
C SER A 3 52.38 -20.10 -20.21
N THR A 4 51.47 -20.90 -20.80
CA THR A 4 51.33 -21.20 -22.25
C THR A 4 49.87 -21.47 -22.68
N VAL A 5 49.59 -21.60 -23.98
CA VAL A 5 48.25 -21.63 -24.64
C VAL A 5 48.16 -22.86 -25.60
N VAL A 6 47.02 -23.05 -26.31
CA VAL A 6 46.81 -23.89 -27.54
C VAL A 6 46.53 -25.39 -27.33
N THR A 7 45.55 -26.09 -27.96
CA THR A 7 44.30 -25.75 -28.72
C THR A 7 43.33 -26.97 -28.78
N ARG A 8 42.08 -26.76 -29.23
CA ARG A 8 41.18 -27.80 -29.79
C ARG A 8 41.82 -28.57 -30.97
N GLN A 9 41.64 -29.89 -31.03
CA GLN A 9 40.97 -30.63 -32.13
C GLN A 9 40.83 -32.12 -31.78
N GLY A 10 39.78 -32.79 -32.28
CA GLY A 10 39.51 -34.22 -32.01
C GLY A 10 38.04 -34.47 -31.61
N ALA A 11 37.16 -34.63 -32.59
CA ALA A 11 35.73 -34.83 -32.37
C ALA A 11 35.33 -36.32 -32.30
N GLN A 12 34.06 -36.56 -31.91
CA GLN A 12 33.32 -37.85 -31.97
C GLN A 12 33.77 -38.99 -31.04
N LYS A 13 32.98 -39.20 -29.97
CA LYS A 13 32.25 -40.48 -29.74
C LYS A 13 31.21 -40.37 -28.61
N THR A 14 30.10 -39.68 -28.89
CA THR A 14 28.92 -39.71 -28.03
C THR A 14 28.32 -41.11 -28.02
N LYS A 15 28.17 -41.75 -26.85
CA LYS A 15 27.36 -42.96 -26.73
C LYS A 15 25.89 -42.59 -26.91
N ILE A 16 25.26 -43.08 -27.98
CA ILE A 16 23.85 -42.85 -28.26
C ILE A 16 23.02 -43.76 -27.34
N THR A 17 22.42 -43.19 -26.30
CA THR A 17 21.40 -43.87 -25.49
C THR A 17 20.15 -44.06 -26.34
N THR A 18 19.81 -45.31 -26.67
CA THR A 18 18.78 -45.59 -27.67
C THR A 18 17.37 -45.31 -27.13
N ARG A 19 16.43 -44.97 -28.02
CA ARG A 19 15.03 -44.63 -27.68
C ARG A 19 14.33 -45.73 -26.85
N ALA A 20 14.71 -47.00 -27.06
CA ALA A 20 14.23 -48.14 -26.28
C ALA A 20 14.63 -48.09 -24.79
N GLN A 21 15.80 -47.54 -24.45
CA GLN A 21 16.25 -47.43 -23.06
C GLN A 21 15.51 -46.32 -22.30
N ARG A 22 15.08 -45.23 -22.96
CA ARG A 22 14.16 -44.26 -22.34
C ARG A 22 12.78 -44.88 -22.10
N ALA A 23 12.21 -45.54 -23.12
CA ALA A 23 10.94 -46.24 -22.99
C ALA A 23 10.93 -47.29 -21.86
N SER A 24 12.06 -47.97 -21.62
CA SER A 24 12.23 -48.91 -20.50
C SER A 24 12.18 -48.25 -19.12
N VAL A 25 12.63 -47.00 -18.98
CA VAL A 25 12.59 -46.25 -17.71
C VAL A 25 11.21 -45.63 -17.52
N GLU A 26 10.65 -45.03 -18.56
CA GLU A 26 9.28 -44.46 -18.58
C GLU A 26 8.23 -45.54 -18.29
N ALA A 27 8.39 -46.77 -18.81
CA ALA A 27 7.54 -47.91 -18.48
C ALA A 27 7.65 -48.31 -17.00
N ALA A 28 8.87 -48.35 -16.43
CA ALA A 28 9.07 -48.69 -15.02
C ALA A 28 8.46 -47.64 -14.07
N GLU A 29 8.55 -46.35 -14.41
CA GLU A 29 7.84 -45.30 -13.67
C GLU A 29 6.31 -45.40 -13.80
N THR A 30 5.82 -45.75 -14.99
CA THR A 30 4.38 -45.89 -15.26
C THR A 30 3.79 -47.08 -14.51
N GLU A 31 4.49 -48.22 -14.46
CA GLU A 31 4.10 -49.38 -13.65
C GLU A 31 4.13 -49.07 -12.15
N ARG A 32 5.11 -48.27 -11.69
CA ARG A 32 5.21 -47.80 -10.31
C ARG A 32 4.05 -46.87 -9.91
N LYS A 33 3.61 -46.00 -10.84
CA LYS A 33 2.43 -45.13 -10.66
C LYS A 33 1.12 -45.93 -10.68
N ALA A 34 0.97 -46.89 -11.59
CA ALA A 34 -0.21 -47.76 -11.68
C ALA A 34 -0.40 -48.67 -10.45
N LYS A 35 0.67 -48.95 -9.68
CA LYS A 35 0.60 -49.66 -8.38
C LYS A 35 0.14 -48.78 -7.21
N PHE A 36 0.16 -47.46 -7.34
CA PHE A 36 -0.30 -46.53 -6.29
C PHE A 36 -1.69 -45.94 -6.56
N TYR A 37 -2.06 -45.78 -7.83
CA TYR A 37 -3.37 -45.23 -8.23
C TYR A 37 -4.03 -46.14 -9.28
N GLY A 38 -5.10 -46.83 -8.87
CA GLY A 38 -5.77 -47.84 -9.69
C GLY A 38 -6.51 -47.26 -10.90
N THR A 39 -6.44 -47.94 -12.05
CA THR A 39 -6.97 -47.44 -13.33
C THR A 39 -8.42 -47.84 -13.60
N ARG A 40 -9.32 -46.87 -13.80
CA ARG A 40 -10.65 -47.05 -14.45
C ARG A 40 -10.67 -46.31 -15.80
N LYS A 41 -11.43 -46.83 -16.79
CA LYS A 41 -11.62 -46.19 -18.12
C LYS A 41 -12.83 -45.25 -18.12
N PRO A 42 -12.84 -44.18 -18.94
CA PRO A 42 -13.91 -43.18 -18.95
C PRO A 42 -15.22 -43.68 -19.60
N ASN A 43 -16.36 -43.17 -19.10
CA ASN A 43 -17.70 -43.49 -19.57
C ASN A 43 -18.06 -42.69 -20.85
N PRO A 44 -18.52 -43.33 -21.95
CA PRO A 44 -18.93 -42.65 -23.19
C PRO A 44 -19.97 -41.54 -23.03
N ALA A 45 -20.91 -41.67 -22.08
CA ALA A 45 -21.97 -40.67 -21.87
C ALA A 45 -21.44 -39.26 -21.56
N LEU A 46 -20.30 -39.17 -20.88
CA LEU A 46 -19.65 -37.90 -20.52
C LEU A 46 -19.06 -37.19 -21.74
N ALA A 47 -18.68 -37.92 -22.79
CA ALA A 47 -18.21 -37.33 -24.05
C ALA A 47 -19.36 -36.74 -24.87
N GLU A 48 -20.51 -37.44 -24.91
CA GLU A 48 -21.75 -36.97 -25.55
C GLU A 48 -22.26 -35.67 -24.89
N ALA A 49 -22.26 -35.63 -23.55
CA ALA A 49 -22.64 -34.45 -22.77
C ALA A 49 -21.73 -33.24 -23.07
N LYS A 50 -20.40 -33.42 -23.06
CA LYS A 50 -19.44 -32.35 -23.39
C LYS A 50 -19.59 -31.86 -24.84
N LYS A 51 -20.02 -32.72 -25.77
CA LYS A 51 -20.30 -32.34 -27.16
C LYS A 51 -21.57 -31.48 -27.29
N ARG A 52 -22.63 -31.80 -26.52
CA ARG A 52 -23.85 -30.97 -26.44
C ARG A 52 -23.61 -29.62 -25.74
N GLY A 53 -22.81 -29.60 -24.68
CA GLY A 53 -22.43 -28.36 -23.97
C GLY A 53 -21.75 -27.34 -24.88
N LYS A 54 -20.77 -27.78 -25.70
CA LYS A 54 -20.09 -26.89 -26.65
C LYS A 54 -20.99 -26.29 -27.74
N LEU A 55 -22.11 -26.94 -28.08
CA LEU A 55 -23.05 -26.42 -29.09
C LEU A 55 -23.99 -25.31 -28.57
N LYS A 56 -24.06 -25.11 -27.25
CA LYS A 56 -24.83 -24.01 -26.62
C LYS A 56 -23.99 -22.76 -26.32
N MET A 57 -22.68 -22.81 -26.55
CA MET A 57 -21.72 -21.73 -26.28
C MET A 57 -21.46 -20.81 -27.50
N SER A 58 -22.24 -20.95 -28.58
CA SER A 58 -21.92 -20.31 -29.88
C SER A 58 -23.17 -19.73 -30.57
N THR A 59 -23.87 -18.83 -29.89
CA THR A 59 -24.88 -17.93 -30.48
C THR A 59 -24.80 -16.57 -29.79
N GLU A 60 -24.49 -15.52 -30.54
CA GLU A 60 -24.40 -14.14 -30.05
C GLU A 60 -25.80 -13.57 -29.71
N PRO A 61 -25.95 -12.76 -28.64
CA PRO A 61 -27.10 -11.88 -28.47
C PRO A 61 -26.92 -10.62 -29.32
N LYS A 62 -27.97 -10.22 -30.05
CA LYS A 62 -28.05 -8.88 -30.64
C LYS A 62 -28.47 -7.84 -29.59
N GLU A 63 -28.12 -6.59 -29.87
CA GLU A 63 -28.47 -5.42 -29.05
C GLU A 63 -29.99 -5.24 -28.87
N GLY A 64 -30.38 -4.74 -27.69
CA GLY A 64 -31.73 -4.34 -27.36
C GLY A 64 -31.76 -3.73 -25.96
N ALA A 65 -32.14 -2.45 -25.84
CA ALA A 65 -32.07 -1.71 -24.59
C ALA A 65 -33.22 -2.08 -23.62
N ALA A 66 -32.89 -2.30 -22.35
CA ALA A 66 -33.83 -2.46 -21.23
C ALA A 66 -33.17 -2.02 -19.91
N ASN A 67 -33.97 -1.64 -18.91
CA ASN A 67 -33.50 -1.05 -17.64
C ASN A 67 -32.53 -1.93 -16.85
N PRO A 68 -31.47 -1.36 -16.25
CA PRO A 68 -30.60 -2.04 -15.31
C PRO A 68 -31.13 -1.92 -13.87
N ASP A 69 -32.28 -2.52 -13.58
CA ASP A 69 -32.74 -2.72 -12.21
C ASP A 69 -33.58 -4.01 -12.10
N GLN A 70 -33.38 -4.78 -11.03
CA GLN A 70 -33.79 -6.20 -10.85
C GLN A 70 -32.98 -7.25 -11.63
N ASN A 71 -31.90 -7.73 -11.02
CA ASN A 71 -31.49 -9.14 -11.15
C ASN A 71 -30.80 -9.61 -9.86
N GLY A 72 -31.12 -10.82 -9.39
CA GLY A 72 -30.58 -11.36 -8.15
C GLY A 72 -29.07 -11.62 -8.25
N GLY A 73 -28.29 -11.11 -7.31
CA GLY A 73 -26.83 -11.20 -7.35
C GLY A 73 -26.33 -12.62 -7.06
N VAL A 74 -25.91 -13.34 -8.10
CA VAL A 74 -25.15 -14.59 -7.95
C VAL A 74 -23.81 -14.27 -7.28
N VAL A 75 -23.66 -14.65 -6.00
CA VAL A 75 -22.42 -14.44 -5.25
C VAL A 75 -21.35 -15.39 -5.77
N GLN A 76 -20.49 -14.91 -6.67
CA GLN A 76 -19.28 -15.64 -7.05
C GLN A 76 -18.37 -15.81 -5.83
N LEU A 77 -18.14 -17.07 -5.43
CA LEU A 77 -17.11 -17.44 -4.47
C LEU A 77 -15.72 -17.16 -5.09
N LYS A 78 -15.21 -15.95 -4.83
CA LYS A 78 -13.90 -15.49 -5.27
C LYS A 78 -12.82 -16.13 -4.41
N ASP A 79 -11.89 -16.86 -5.03
CA ASP A 79 -10.67 -17.35 -4.38
C ASP A 79 -9.89 -16.16 -3.79
N ILE A 80 -9.62 -16.21 -2.48
CA ILE A 80 -8.87 -15.17 -1.76
C ILE A 80 -7.42 -15.03 -2.24
N TYR A 81 -6.89 -16.06 -2.93
CA TYR A 81 -5.58 -16.02 -3.58
C TYR A 81 -5.66 -15.79 -5.09
N GLY A 82 -6.85 -15.57 -5.67
CA GLY A 82 -7.05 -15.49 -7.11
C GLY A 82 -6.23 -14.39 -7.80
N SER A 83 -6.07 -13.24 -7.14
CA SER A 83 -5.20 -12.14 -7.60
C SER A 83 -3.72 -12.56 -7.59
N ALA A 84 -3.24 -13.17 -6.50
CA ALA A 84 -1.88 -13.66 -6.37
C ALA A 84 -1.58 -14.77 -7.38
N ILE A 85 -2.53 -15.66 -7.65
CA ILE A 85 -2.44 -16.70 -8.70
C ILE A 85 -2.33 -16.06 -10.09
N ALA A 86 -3.15 -15.05 -10.40
CA ALA A 86 -3.02 -14.29 -11.65
C ALA A 86 -1.65 -13.60 -11.79
N ALA A 87 -1.01 -13.22 -10.67
CA ALA A 87 0.34 -12.65 -10.65
C ALA A 87 1.45 -13.61 -11.14
N THR A 88 1.17 -14.89 -11.37
CA THR A 88 2.15 -15.86 -11.91
C THR A 88 2.74 -15.39 -13.24
N GLU A 89 1.91 -14.85 -14.15
CA GLU A 89 2.33 -14.42 -15.48
C GLU A 89 2.60 -12.89 -15.56
N LEU A 90 2.39 -12.13 -14.47
CA LEU A 90 2.76 -10.71 -14.40
C LEU A 90 4.28 -10.54 -14.28
N VAL A 91 5.01 -10.70 -15.39
CA VAL A 91 6.48 -10.47 -15.43
C VAL A 91 6.76 -9.09 -16.02
N ARG A 92 7.77 -8.39 -15.48
CA ARG A 92 8.14 -7.04 -15.94
C ARG A 92 8.40 -6.96 -17.44
N GLY A 93 7.56 -6.21 -18.16
CA GLY A 93 7.76 -5.88 -19.58
C GLY A 93 8.81 -4.78 -19.84
N PRO A 94 9.10 -4.46 -21.11
CA PRO A 94 10.03 -3.41 -21.49
C PRO A 94 9.46 -2.01 -21.22
N THR A 95 10.35 -1.01 -21.12
CA THR A 95 9.97 0.41 -20.99
C THR A 95 9.96 1.07 -22.37
N GLY A 96 8.85 1.72 -22.73
CA GLY A 96 8.68 2.47 -23.96
C GLY A 96 9.35 3.84 -23.93
N LEU A 97 9.80 4.32 -25.09
CA LEU A 97 10.31 5.67 -25.28
C LEU A 97 9.84 6.22 -26.63
N VAL A 98 9.19 7.38 -26.63
CA VAL A 98 8.79 8.12 -27.85
C VAL A 98 9.58 9.43 -27.94
N TYR A 99 10.14 9.71 -29.12
CA TYR A 99 10.77 10.98 -29.48
C TYR A 99 10.82 11.13 -31.01
N ASP A 100 10.81 12.36 -31.53
CA ASP A 100 11.12 12.70 -32.93
C ASP A 100 12.06 13.93 -32.92
N GLU A 101 13.12 13.93 -33.71
CA GLU A 101 14.02 15.10 -33.82
C GLU A 101 13.30 16.33 -34.41
N LYS A 102 12.14 16.16 -35.09
CA LYS A 102 11.23 17.26 -35.48
C LYS A 102 10.75 18.11 -34.31
N PHE A 103 10.73 17.57 -33.08
CA PHE A 103 10.40 18.36 -31.89
C PHE A 103 11.39 19.49 -31.63
N ALA A 104 12.57 19.51 -32.28
CA ALA A 104 13.49 20.65 -32.28
C ALA A 104 13.14 21.76 -33.29
N GLU A 105 12.20 21.56 -34.22
CA GLU A 105 11.85 22.57 -35.23
C GLU A 105 11.10 23.77 -34.62
N HIS A 106 10.19 23.52 -33.68
CA HIS A 106 9.35 24.52 -33.03
C HIS A 106 10.19 25.52 -32.21
N ARG A 107 10.16 26.82 -32.52
CA ARG A 107 10.82 27.85 -31.70
C ARG A 107 10.24 29.24 -31.95
N CYS A 108 10.42 30.14 -30.98
CA CYS A 108 10.16 31.55 -31.18
C CYS A 108 11.03 32.10 -32.33
N LEU A 109 10.46 32.95 -33.19
CA LEU A 109 11.19 33.57 -34.33
C LEU A 109 11.60 35.02 -34.08
N TRP A 110 11.27 35.56 -32.91
CA TRP A 110 11.41 36.98 -32.57
C TRP A 110 12.05 37.25 -31.20
N ASP A 111 12.28 36.19 -30.40
CA ASP A 111 13.06 36.24 -29.16
C ASP A 111 13.86 34.93 -29.01
N ASP A 112 15.19 35.02 -29.16
CA ASP A 112 16.11 33.88 -28.98
C ASP A 112 16.27 33.48 -27.49
N GLY A 113 15.80 34.31 -26.55
CA GLY A 113 15.84 34.06 -25.11
C GLY A 113 14.60 33.37 -24.53
N TYR A 114 13.65 32.97 -25.38
CA TYR A 114 12.34 32.45 -24.97
C TYR A 114 12.45 31.10 -24.21
N PRO A 115 11.82 30.92 -23.03
CA PRO A 115 12.04 29.73 -22.19
C PRO A 115 11.68 28.39 -22.86
N GLU A 116 10.57 28.33 -23.60
CA GLU A 116 10.14 27.12 -24.32
C GLU A 116 10.93 26.96 -25.63
N CYS A 117 12.11 26.36 -25.54
CA CYS A 117 13.11 26.26 -26.60
C CYS A 117 13.41 24.79 -27.03
N PRO A 118 13.93 24.55 -28.26
CA PRO A 118 14.36 23.23 -28.75
C PRO A 118 15.29 22.47 -27.81
N GLU A 119 16.14 23.19 -27.09
CA GLU A 119 17.09 22.67 -26.11
C GLU A 119 16.41 21.87 -25.01
N ARG A 120 15.16 22.17 -24.66
CA ARG A 120 14.38 21.41 -23.67
C ARG A 120 14.22 19.94 -24.09
N PHE A 121 13.97 19.71 -25.38
CA PHE A 121 13.88 18.37 -25.96
C PHE A 121 15.26 17.73 -26.09
N THR A 122 16.21 18.43 -26.73
CA THR A 122 17.51 17.82 -27.07
C THR A 122 18.34 17.49 -25.84
N ARG A 123 18.34 18.35 -24.80
CA ARG A 123 19.15 18.15 -23.59
C ARG A 123 18.69 16.95 -22.75
N VAL A 124 17.38 16.70 -22.64
CA VAL A 124 16.85 15.48 -21.99
C VAL A 124 17.27 14.24 -22.78
N LEU A 125 17.15 14.27 -24.11
CA LEU A 125 17.50 13.14 -24.96
C LEU A 125 19.02 12.88 -24.99
N GLU A 126 19.84 13.93 -25.00
CA GLU A 126 21.30 13.87 -24.80
C GLU A 126 21.63 13.21 -23.46
N ARG A 127 21.03 13.65 -22.35
CA ARG A 127 21.32 13.08 -21.02
C ARG A 127 20.87 11.63 -20.89
N CYS A 128 19.76 11.25 -21.52
CA CYS A 128 19.34 9.86 -21.66
C CYS A 128 20.32 9.02 -22.51
N ARG A 129 20.98 9.61 -23.51
CA ARG A 129 22.05 8.96 -24.31
C ARG A 129 23.35 8.83 -23.50
N GLU A 130 23.75 9.85 -22.74
CA GLU A 130 24.92 9.81 -21.82
C GLU A 130 24.79 8.71 -20.77
N LEU A 131 23.64 8.63 -20.10
CA LEU A 131 23.34 7.66 -19.05
C LEU A 131 22.95 6.27 -19.60
N LYS A 132 23.04 6.07 -20.93
CA LYS A 132 22.78 4.80 -21.63
C LYS A 132 21.39 4.23 -21.36
N LEU A 133 20.40 5.10 -21.34
CA LEU A 133 19.00 4.77 -21.09
C LEU A 133 18.26 4.45 -22.39
N VAL A 134 18.56 5.18 -23.48
CA VAL A 134 17.89 5.01 -24.77
C VAL A 134 18.08 3.60 -25.33
N GLU A 135 19.28 3.01 -25.27
CA GLU A 135 19.50 1.63 -25.73
C GLU A 135 18.86 0.53 -24.85
N ARG A 136 18.21 0.91 -23.74
CA ARG A 136 17.49 -0.01 -22.83
C ARG A 136 15.97 0.05 -23.03
N CYS A 137 15.48 1.00 -23.81
CA CYS A 137 14.06 1.21 -24.09
C CYS A 137 13.61 0.48 -25.35
N ALA A 138 12.34 0.11 -25.40
CA ALA A 138 11.64 -0.12 -26.66
C ALA A 138 11.28 1.24 -27.26
N VAL A 139 11.93 1.62 -28.36
CA VAL A 139 11.53 2.83 -29.10
C VAL A 139 10.15 2.58 -29.72
N ILE A 140 9.23 3.52 -29.52
CA ILE A 140 7.89 3.52 -30.10
C ILE A 140 7.89 4.62 -31.15
N GLU A 141 7.51 4.27 -32.39
CA GLU A 141 7.46 5.21 -33.50
C GLU A 141 6.42 6.32 -33.23
N PRO A 142 6.79 7.61 -33.33
CA PRO A 142 5.87 8.71 -33.14
C PRO A 142 4.92 8.87 -34.34
N ARG A 143 3.71 9.38 -34.10
CA ARG A 143 2.76 9.76 -35.15
C ARG A 143 2.10 11.09 -34.88
N MET A 144 1.55 11.69 -35.94
CA MET A 144 0.58 12.77 -35.80
C MET A 144 -0.75 12.21 -35.28
N ALA A 145 -1.40 12.96 -34.39
CA ALA A 145 -2.81 12.81 -34.09
C ALA A 145 -3.65 13.14 -35.35
N SER A 146 -4.75 12.44 -35.51
CA SER A 146 -5.79 12.77 -36.47
C SER A 146 -6.64 13.94 -35.98
N GLU A 147 -7.34 14.58 -36.91
CA GLU A 147 -8.26 15.68 -36.58
C GLU A 147 -9.42 15.18 -35.70
N GLU A 148 -9.87 13.93 -35.86
CA GLU A 148 -10.86 13.31 -34.97
C GLU A 148 -10.36 13.24 -33.52
N GLU A 149 -9.11 12.79 -33.29
CA GLU A 149 -8.52 12.68 -31.95
C GLU A 149 -8.40 14.05 -31.26
N VAL A 150 -7.96 15.09 -31.98
CA VAL A 150 -7.86 16.46 -31.42
C VAL A 150 -9.24 17.06 -31.12
N LEU A 151 -10.22 16.83 -31.99
CA LEU A 151 -11.60 17.31 -31.83
C LEU A 151 -12.36 16.62 -30.68
N THR A 152 -11.79 15.62 -30.01
CA THR A 152 -12.36 15.09 -28.76
C THR A 152 -12.27 16.09 -27.60
N LYS A 153 -11.32 17.04 -27.64
CA LYS A 153 -11.07 18.02 -26.57
C LYS A 153 -11.00 19.49 -27.03
N HIS A 154 -10.70 19.77 -28.30
CA HIS A 154 -10.57 21.13 -28.86
C HIS A 154 -11.63 21.42 -29.94
N THR A 155 -11.91 22.69 -30.23
CA THR A 155 -12.87 23.04 -31.30
C THR A 155 -12.24 23.06 -32.71
N PRO A 156 -13.05 22.91 -33.78
CA PRO A 156 -12.59 23.04 -35.16
C PRO A 156 -11.97 24.40 -35.48
N GLU A 157 -12.44 25.47 -34.83
CA GLU A 157 -11.97 26.83 -35.08
C GLU A 157 -10.51 27.00 -34.65
N GLN A 158 -10.11 26.47 -33.48
CA GLN A 158 -8.69 26.40 -33.11
C GLN A 158 -7.90 25.58 -34.12
N LEU A 159 -8.36 24.36 -34.41
CA LEU A 159 -7.64 23.44 -35.30
C LEU A 159 -7.32 24.09 -36.65
N GLU A 160 -8.30 24.75 -37.28
CA GLU A 160 -8.13 25.49 -38.53
C GLU A 160 -7.28 26.76 -38.38
N ILE A 161 -7.37 27.50 -37.27
CA ILE A 161 -6.47 28.65 -37.00
C ILE A 161 -5.01 28.16 -37.01
N LEU A 162 -4.65 27.13 -36.24
CA LEU A 162 -3.26 26.67 -36.16
C LEU A 162 -2.81 26.08 -37.51
N LYS A 163 -3.68 25.31 -38.18
CA LYS A 163 -3.46 24.73 -39.52
C LYS A 163 -3.20 25.79 -40.58
N SER A 164 -3.84 26.97 -40.49
CA SER A 164 -3.61 28.08 -41.42
C SER A 164 -2.20 28.70 -41.33
N THR A 165 -1.52 28.54 -40.17
CA THR A 165 -0.15 29.06 -39.96
C THR A 165 0.94 28.15 -40.55
N ARG A 166 0.59 26.92 -40.90
CA ARG A 166 1.52 25.87 -41.34
C ARG A 166 2.32 26.30 -42.57
N GLY A 167 3.65 26.32 -42.44
CA GLY A 167 4.57 26.71 -43.51
C GLY A 167 4.60 28.22 -43.83
N SER A 168 3.88 29.07 -43.09
CA SER A 168 3.91 30.52 -43.27
C SER A 168 5.34 31.06 -43.22
N GLN A 169 5.60 32.12 -43.99
CA GLN A 169 6.89 32.84 -43.97
C GLN A 169 6.72 34.28 -43.46
N ASP A 170 5.49 34.68 -43.09
CA ASP A 170 5.21 36.00 -42.53
C ASP A 170 5.37 35.97 -41.01
N VAL A 171 6.59 36.26 -40.55
CA VAL A 171 6.94 36.29 -39.13
C VAL A 171 6.15 37.36 -38.38
N ALA A 172 5.78 38.48 -39.02
CA ALA A 172 5.02 39.54 -38.38
C ALA A 172 3.55 39.14 -38.16
N ALA A 173 2.93 38.46 -39.13
CA ALA A 173 1.59 37.90 -38.96
C ALA A 173 1.55 36.77 -37.91
N LEU A 174 2.62 35.98 -37.80
CA LEU A 174 2.76 34.96 -36.76
C LEU A 174 2.92 35.58 -35.35
N GLU A 175 3.73 36.63 -35.22
CA GLU A 175 3.90 37.36 -33.96
C GLU A 175 2.59 38.06 -33.55
N GLU A 176 1.90 38.72 -34.48
CA GLU A 176 0.61 39.36 -34.22
C GLU A 176 -0.46 38.34 -33.80
N LEU A 177 -0.56 37.19 -34.50
CA LEU A 177 -1.49 36.13 -34.09
C LEU A 177 -1.14 35.57 -32.70
N SER A 178 0.15 35.40 -32.40
CA SER A 178 0.63 34.95 -31.08
C SER A 178 0.22 35.92 -29.97
N SER A 179 0.26 37.23 -30.24
CA SER A 179 -0.07 38.29 -29.26
C SER A 179 -1.53 38.31 -28.80
N HIS A 180 -2.40 37.46 -29.34
CA HIS A 180 -3.78 37.27 -28.85
C HIS A 180 -3.91 36.20 -27.74
N TYR A 181 -2.84 35.47 -27.41
CA TYR A 181 -2.86 34.33 -26.49
C TYR A 181 -1.83 34.49 -25.37
N ASP A 182 -2.17 34.09 -24.14
CA ASP A 182 -1.28 34.26 -22.98
C ASP A 182 -0.13 33.25 -23.02
N ALA A 183 1.11 33.75 -22.97
CA ALA A 183 2.35 32.97 -23.02
C ALA A 183 2.44 31.99 -24.22
N VAL A 184 2.18 32.44 -25.45
CA VAL A 184 2.29 31.61 -26.68
C VAL A 184 3.17 32.29 -27.73
N PHE A 185 3.91 31.48 -28.51
CA PHE A 185 4.46 31.86 -29.81
C PHE A 185 4.04 30.84 -30.87
N ILE A 186 3.81 31.29 -32.10
CA ILE A 186 3.45 30.42 -33.23
C ILE A 186 4.58 30.38 -34.26
N HIS A 187 5.03 29.17 -34.58
CA HIS A 187 6.06 28.84 -35.55
C HIS A 187 5.41 28.17 -36.79
N PRO A 188 5.99 28.23 -37.99
CA PRO A 188 5.47 27.56 -39.18
C PRO A 188 5.30 26.02 -39.07
N SER A 189 5.90 25.40 -38.04
CA SER A 189 5.71 23.98 -37.71
C SER A 189 4.82 23.71 -36.49
N SER A 190 4.24 24.72 -35.81
CA SER A 190 3.45 24.53 -34.58
C SER A 190 2.30 23.55 -34.75
N TYR A 191 1.56 23.61 -35.86
CA TYR A 191 0.51 22.62 -36.18
C TYR A 191 1.06 21.20 -36.25
N ASP A 192 2.11 20.97 -37.05
CA ASP A 192 2.69 19.64 -37.26
C ASP A 192 3.35 19.08 -35.99
N CYS A 193 4.04 19.93 -35.21
CA CYS A 193 4.64 19.55 -33.94
C CYS A 193 3.56 19.24 -32.89
N SER A 194 2.47 20.00 -32.83
CA SER A 194 1.38 19.78 -31.85
C SER A 194 0.62 18.48 -32.15
N LEU A 195 0.32 18.21 -33.43
CA LEU A 195 -0.24 16.91 -33.81
C LEU A 195 0.71 15.77 -33.47
N LEU A 196 2.03 15.93 -33.72
CA LEU A 196 3.04 14.93 -33.40
C LEU A 196 3.19 14.71 -31.87
N SER A 197 3.05 15.76 -31.06
CA SER A 197 3.10 15.71 -29.59
C SER A 197 1.91 14.90 -29.04
N ALA A 198 0.69 15.23 -29.49
CA ALA A 198 -0.51 14.52 -29.09
C ALA A 198 -0.51 13.06 -29.57
N GLY A 199 -0.22 12.80 -30.85
CA GLY A 199 -0.20 11.45 -31.42
C GLY A 199 0.88 10.54 -30.84
N SER A 200 2.05 11.10 -30.48
CA SER A 200 3.10 10.41 -29.73
C SER A 200 2.63 9.97 -28.33
N THR A 201 1.83 10.81 -27.68
CA THR A 201 1.25 10.51 -26.36
C THR A 201 0.20 9.41 -26.45
N ILE A 202 -0.63 9.42 -27.50
CA ILE A 202 -1.62 8.36 -27.77
C ILE A 202 -0.92 7.02 -28.06
N GLU A 203 0.14 6.99 -28.89
CA GLU A 203 0.88 5.73 -29.15
C GLU A 203 1.59 5.16 -27.93
N LEU A 204 2.09 6.02 -27.03
CA LEU A 204 2.65 5.55 -25.76
C LEU A 204 1.58 4.87 -24.90
N VAL A 205 0.41 5.51 -24.77
CA VAL A 205 -0.74 4.96 -24.01
C VAL A 205 -1.22 3.65 -24.63
N ASP A 206 -1.40 3.60 -25.94
CA ASP A 206 -1.82 2.38 -26.64
C ASP A 206 -0.77 1.26 -26.53
N ALA A 207 0.52 1.57 -26.60
CA ALA A 207 1.58 0.59 -26.39
C ALA A 207 1.58 -0.01 -24.96
N ILE A 208 1.22 0.78 -23.95
CA ILE A 208 1.07 0.33 -22.55
C ILE A 208 -0.19 -0.53 -22.40
N LEU A 209 -1.33 -0.10 -22.98
CA LEU A 209 -2.61 -0.79 -22.84
C LEU A 209 -2.67 -2.10 -23.65
N GLU A 210 -1.98 -2.17 -24.78
CA GLU A 210 -1.80 -3.39 -25.60
C GLU A 210 -0.72 -4.34 -25.05
N GLY A 211 0.03 -3.92 -24.02
CA GLY A 211 1.13 -4.71 -23.45
C GLY A 211 2.36 -4.83 -24.37
N ARG A 212 2.51 -3.96 -25.38
CA ARG A 212 3.74 -3.81 -26.16
C ARG A 212 4.89 -3.35 -25.26
N VAL A 213 4.59 -2.49 -24.28
CA VAL A 213 5.47 -2.04 -23.20
C VAL A 213 4.73 -2.07 -21.87
N GLN A 214 5.47 -2.05 -20.76
CA GLN A 214 4.93 -2.01 -19.40
C GLN A 214 4.54 -0.60 -18.96
N ASN A 215 5.40 0.35 -19.30
CA ASN A 215 5.39 1.77 -18.94
C ASN A 215 6.22 2.52 -19.99
N GLY A 216 6.29 3.84 -19.93
CA GLY A 216 7.22 4.57 -20.80
C GLY A 216 7.17 6.09 -20.68
N MET A 217 7.99 6.75 -21.49
CA MET A 217 8.12 8.20 -21.52
C MET A 217 8.00 8.76 -22.94
N ALA A 218 7.30 9.88 -23.08
CA ALA A 218 7.23 10.67 -24.30
C ALA A 218 8.06 11.96 -24.09
N ILE A 219 9.21 12.06 -24.76
CA ILE A 219 10.04 13.26 -24.78
C ILE A 219 9.59 14.09 -25.99
N ILE A 220 8.65 15.00 -25.75
CA ILE A 220 7.86 15.71 -26.77
C ILE A 220 7.85 17.21 -26.51
N ARG A 221 7.48 18.00 -27.53
CA ARG A 221 7.06 19.41 -27.41
C ARG A 221 6.33 19.86 -28.68
N PRO A 222 5.39 20.82 -28.64
CA PRO A 222 5.00 21.65 -27.49
C PRO A 222 4.28 20.87 -26.37
N PRO A 223 4.27 21.42 -25.13
CA PRO A 223 3.51 20.89 -24.00
C PRO A 223 1.99 20.96 -24.25
N GLY A 224 1.20 20.40 -23.33
CA GLY A 224 -0.25 20.24 -23.49
C GLY A 224 -1.13 20.69 -22.32
N HIS A 225 -0.71 20.56 -21.06
CA HIS A 225 -1.63 20.68 -19.90
C HIS A 225 -2.39 22.01 -19.76
N HIS A 226 -1.86 23.12 -20.30
CA HIS A 226 -2.56 24.42 -20.32
C HIS A 226 -3.55 24.60 -21.49
N ALA A 227 -3.44 23.80 -22.57
CA ALA A 227 -4.25 24.02 -23.77
C ALA A 227 -5.74 23.84 -23.46
N MET A 228 -6.53 24.88 -23.76
CA MET A 228 -7.95 24.93 -23.42
C MET A 228 -8.81 24.54 -24.62
N LYS A 229 -10.09 24.22 -24.37
CA LYS A 229 -11.02 23.72 -25.39
C LYS A 229 -11.20 24.64 -26.60
N ALA A 230 -10.99 25.95 -26.45
CA ALA A 230 -11.17 26.96 -27.49
C ALA A 230 -10.05 28.03 -27.54
N GLU A 231 -8.96 27.86 -26.80
CA GLU A 231 -7.89 28.86 -26.65
C GLU A 231 -6.52 28.18 -26.44
N TYR A 232 -5.44 28.78 -26.97
CA TYR A 232 -4.05 28.38 -26.67
C TYR A 232 -3.55 29.14 -25.46
N ASN A 233 -2.72 28.52 -24.62
CA ASN A 233 -2.28 29.11 -23.37
C ASN A 233 -0.98 28.43 -22.91
N GLY A 234 -0.02 29.17 -22.31
CA GLY A 234 1.14 28.57 -21.64
C GLY A 234 1.96 27.64 -22.53
N TYR A 235 2.33 28.09 -23.72
CA TYR A 235 3.01 27.33 -24.78
C TYR A 235 2.24 26.12 -25.34
N CYS A 236 1.05 25.81 -24.81
CA CYS A 236 0.27 24.62 -25.14
C CYS A 236 -0.76 24.90 -26.23
N PHE A 237 -0.76 24.08 -27.29
CA PHE A 237 -1.72 24.19 -28.41
C PHE A 237 -2.85 23.16 -28.33
N PHE A 238 -2.50 21.88 -28.12
CA PHE A 238 -3.43 20.78 -27.92
C PHE A 238 -3.05 20.03 -26.65
N ASN A 239 -4.04 19.59 -25.87
CA ASN A 239 -3.79 18.97 -24.58
C ASN A 239 -3.42 17.49 -24.73
N ASN A 240 -2.13 17.23 -24.90
CA ASN A 240 -1.52 15.91 -25.12
C ASN A 240 -2.07 14.83 -24.18
N VAL A 241 -2.09 15.13 -22.87
CA VAL A 241 -2.52 14.20 -21.82
C VAL A 241 -4.03 14.02 -21.79
N ALA A 242 -4.82 15.09 -21.95
CA ALA A 242 -6.28 14.98 -21.95
C ALA A 242 -6.83 14.28 -23.21
N ILE A 243 -6.21 14.47 -24.38
CA ILE A 243 -6.56 13.73 -25.60
C ILE A 243 -6.24 12.23 -25.42
N ALA A 244 -5.06 11.89 -24.89
CA ALA A 244 -4.67 10.50 -24.67
C ALA A 244 -5.53 9.81 -23.58
N ALA A 245 -5.92 10.53 -22.52
CA ALA A 245 -6.90 10.04 -21.56
C ALA A 245 -8.27 9.79 -22.21
N GLN A 246 -8.79 10.72 -23.00
CA GLN A 246 -10.07 10.58 -23.69
C GLN A 246 -10.07 9.39 -24.67
N HIS A 247 -8.99 9.21 -25.42
CA HIS A 247 -8.78 8.03 -26.28
C HIS A 247 -8.78 6.72 -25.49
N ALA A 248 -8.12 6.68 -24.33
CA ALA A 248 -8.11 5.50 -23.46
C ALA A 248 -9.50 5.18 -22.87
N LEU A 249 -10.32 6.20 -22.55
CA LEU A 249 -11.72 6.00 -22.16
C LEU A 249 -12.56 5.47 -23.33
N ASP A 250 -12.56 6.16 -24.46
CA ASP A 250 -13.55 5.95 -25.53
C ASP A 250 -13.17 4.84 -26.52
N LYS A 251 -11.87 4.68 -26.84
CA LYS A 251 -11.38 3.69 -27.80
C LYS A 251 -10.82 2.44 -27.12
N ARG A 252 -10.34 2.54 -25.87
CA ARG A 252 -9.77 1.41 -25.09
C ARG A 252 -10.64 0.97 -23.90
N GLY A 253 -11.72 1.69 -23.59
CA GLY A 253 -12.74 1.24 -22.62
C GLY A 253 -12.35 1.35 -21.15
N LEU A 254 -11.36 2.18 -20.81
CA LEU A 254 -10.98 2.44 -19.42
C LEU A 254 -12.09 3.18 -18.66
N LYS A 255 -12.08 3.04 -17.34
CA LYS A 255 -13.09 3.60 -16.43
C LYS A 255 -12.50 4.48 -15.35
N ARG A 256 -11.22 4.34 -15.03
CA ARG A 256 -10.51 5.14 -14.01
C ARG A 256 -9.08 5.42 -14.44
N ILE A 257 -8.78 6.66 -14.81
CA ILE A 257 -7.45 7.14 -15.17
C ILE A 257 -7.02 8.16 -14.12
N LEU A 258 -5.80 8.01 -13.58
CA LEU A 258 -5.20 9.03 -12.72
C LEU A 258 -4.25 9.89 -13.56
N VAL A 259 -4.48 11.19 -13.57
CA VAL A 259 -3.55 12.19 -14.11
C VAL A 259 -2.85 12.87 -12.94
N VAL A 260 -1.52 12.69 -12.86
CA VAL A 260 -0.66 13.41 -11.91
C VAL A 260 0.08 14.50 -12.67
N ASP A 261 -0.27 15.76 -12.42
CA ASP A 261 0.47 16.92 -12.90
C ASP A 261 1.43 17.38 -11.80
N TRP A 262 2.74 17.23 -12.06
CA TRP A 262 3.80 17.71 -11.17
C TRP A 262 4.56 18.91 -11.74
N ASP A 263 4.12 19.45 -12.88
CA ASP A 263 4.58 20.74 -13.39
C ASP A 263 4.28 21.84 -12.37
N ILE A 264 5.15 22.86 -12.29
CA ILE A 264 4.97 23.91 -11.29
C ILE A 264 3.81 24.87 -11.63
N HIS A 265 3.22 24.78 -12.81
CA HIS A 265 2.07 25.56 -13.23
C HIS A 265 0.80 24.72 -13.19
N HIS A 266 -0.34 25.34 -12.88
CA HIS A 266 -1.62 24.64 -12.87
C HIS A 266 -2.06 24.30 -14.29
N GLY A 267 -2.16 23.02 -14.65
CA GLY A 267 -2.77 22.53 -15.89
C GLY A 267 -4.29 22.78 -15.95
N GLN A 268 -4.71 24.03 -15.94
CA GLN A 268 -6.11 24.48 -15.99
C GLN A 268 -6.85 23.93 -17.21
N GLY A 269 -6.16 23.74 -18.33
CA GLY A 269 -6.71 23.08 -19.52
C GLY A 269 -7.15 21.65 -19.19
N THR A 270 -6.27 20.86 -18.55
CA THR A 270 -6.57 19.48 -18.13
C THR A 270 -7.68 19.43 -17.08
N GLN A 271 -7.64 20.30 -16.07
CA GLN A 271 -8.72 20.44 -15.06
C GLN A 271 -10.08 20.67 -15.74
N ARG A 272 -10.19 21.70 -16.59
CA ARG A 272 -11.44 22.07 -17.29
C ARG A 272 -11.95 20.98 -18.23
N MET A 273 -11.09 20.08 -18.70
CA MET A 273 -11.45 18.99 -19.61
C MET A 273 -12.05 17.75 -18.94
N PHE A 274 -12.00 17.65 -17.60
CA PHE A 274 -12.55 16.52 -16.84
C PHE A 274 -13.26 16.95 -15.53
N TYR A 275 -13.55 18.24 -15.35
CA TYR A 275 -14.06 18.80 -14.10
C TYR A 275 -15.38 18.15 -13.61
N ASP A 276 -16.17 17.57 -14.53
CA ASP A 276 -17.41 16.85 -14.28
C ASP A 276 -17.34 15.32 -14.45
N ASP A 277 -16.16 14.75 -14.78
CA ASP A 277 -16.01 13.34 -15.18
C ASP A 277 -15.18 12.50 -14.16
N PRO A 278 -15.83 11.69 -13.29
CA PRO A 278 -15.13 10.89 -12.27
C PRO A 278 -14.29 9.73 -12.86
N ARG A 279 -14.35 9.49 -14.18
CA ARG A 279 -13.49 8.53 -14.87
C ARG A 279 -12.04 9.02 -15.01
N VAL A 280 -11.79 10.30 -14.72
CA VAL A 280 -10.45 10.86 -14.59
C VAL A 280 -10.30 11.56 -13.23
N LEU A 281 -9.40 11.04 -12.40
CA LEU A 281 -8.91 11.74 -11.21
C LEU A 281 -7.75 12.62 -11.64
N TYR A 282 -7.92 13.95 -11.56
CA TYR A 282 -6.86 14.92 -11.81
C TYR A 282 -6.22 15.38 -10.50
N PHE A 283 -4.89 15.49 -10.46
CA PHE A 283 -4.13 15.90 -9.29
C PHE A 283 -2.96 16.79 -9.70
N SER A 284 -2.96 18.07 -9.31
CA SER A 284 -1.97 19.07 -9.72
C SER A 284 -1.27 19.75 -8.53
N ILE A 285 0.06 19.90 -8.61
CA ILE A 285 0.91 20.51 -7.57
C ILE A 285 1.67 21.70 -8.13
N HIS A 286 1.15 22.90 -7.93
CA HIS A 286 1.58 24.09 -8.66
C HIS A 286 1.84 25.29 -7.73
N ARG A 287 2.78 26.15 -8.12
CA ARG A 287 2.97 27.48 -7.50
C ARG A 287 1.69 28.29 -7.71
N TYR A 288 1.25 28.97 -6.66
CA TYR A 288 -0.02 29.70 -6.63
C TYR A 288 0.13 31.05 -5.95
N GLU A 289 0.80 31.08 -4.79
CA GLU A 289 1.02 32.31 -4.00
C GLU A 289 -0.27 33.14 -3.86
N CYS A 290 -1.33 32.48 -3.40
CA CYS A 290 -2.68 33.04 -3.24
C CYS A 290 -3.27 33.67 -4.53
N GLY A 291 -2.97 33.08 -5.69
CA GLY A 291 -3.41 33.57 -7.01
C GLY A 291 -2.48 34.61 -7.65
N THR A 292 -1.36 34.97 -7.02
CA THR A 292 -0.40 35.94 -7.58
C THR A 292 0.59 35.33 -8.57
N PHE A 293 0.76 33.99 -8.59
CA PHE A 293 1.50 33.29 -9.63
C PHE A 293 0.62 32.87 -10.81
N TRP A 294 1.20 32.85 -12.02
CA TRP A 294 0.54 32.50 -13.28
C TRP A 294 0.08 31.02 -13.28
N PRO A 295 -1.11 30.65 -13.81
CA PRO A 295 -2.04 31.44 -14.63
C PRO A 295 -3.00 32.38 -13.88
N ASN A 296 -2.75 32.65 -12.58
CA ASN A 296 -3.50 33.63 -11.79
C ASN A 296 -5.01 33.34 -11.61
N LEU A 297 -5.41 32.07 -11.65
CA LEU A 297 -6.81 31.67 -11.61
C LEU A 297 -7.25 31.26 -10.21
N ARG A 298 -8.35 31.84 -9.72
CA ARG A 298 -9.04 31.40 -8.50
C ARG A 298 -9.40 29.92 -8.49
N GLU A 299 -9.64 29.32 -9.66
CA GLU A 299 -9.99 27.89 -9.80
C GLU A 299 -8.81 26.93 -9.60
N SER A 300 -7.60 27.44 -9.43
CA SER A 300 -6.41 26.66 -9.04
C SER A 300 -6.34 26.41 -7.52
N ASP A 301 -7.25 26.97 -6.72
CA ASP A 301 -7.21 26.81 -5.26
C ASP A 301 -7.71 25.42 -4.79
N PHE A 302 -7.38 25.08 -3.53
CA PHE A 302 -7.62 23.75 -2.93
C PHE A 302 -9.10 23.36 -2.73
N ASP A 303 -10.03 24.31 -2.90
CA ASP A 303 -11.49 24.09 -2.77
C ASP A 303 -12.22 23.92 -4.11
N CYS A 304 -11.53 24.10 -5.24
CA CYS A 304 -12.09 23.86 -6.57
C CYS A 304 -11.98 22.38 -6.96
N ILE A 305 -12.82 21.57 -6.30
CA ILE A 305 -12.69 20.10 -6.26
C ILE A 305 -13.42 19.32 -7.36
N GLY A 306 -13.89 19.99 -8.43
CA GLY A 306 -14.75 19.40 -9.47
C GLY A 306 -16.22 19.81 -9.32
N GLU A 307 -17.06 19.37 -10.24
CA GLU A 307 -18.52 19.59 -10.21
C GLU A 307 -19.31 18.37 -10.69
N GLY A 308 -20.64 18.43 -10.59
CA GLY A 308 -21.53 17.38 -11.14
C GLY A 308 -21.20 15.98 -10.61
N ALA A 309 -20.80 15.08 -11.51
CA ALA A 309 -20.35 13.72 -11.16
C ALA A 309 -18.85 13.64 -10.81
N GLY A 310 -18.03 14.60 -11.28
CA GLY A 310 -16.61 14.75 -11.00
C GLY A 310 -16.31 15.47 -9.67
N LEU A 311 -17.34 15.85 -8.90
CA LEU A 311 -17.19 16.48 -7.59
C LEU A 311 -16.38 15.60 -6.62
N GLY A 312 -15.20 16.07 -6.25
CA GLY A 312 -14.20 15.36 -5.44
C GLY A 312 -13.06 14.71 -6.23
N TYR A 313 -13.08 14.73 -7.57
CA TYR A 313 -12.08 14.09 -8.44
C TYR A 313 -11.06 15.07 -9.06
N ASN A 314 -11.07 16.34 -8.65
CA ASN A 314 -10.10 17.35 -9.06
C ASN A 314 -9.31 17.87 -7.84
N PHE A 315 -8.06 17.43 -7.69
CA PHE A 315 -7.19 17.84 -6.58
C PHE A 315 -6.23 18.94 -7.02
N ASN A 316 -6.41 20.13 -6.46
CA ASN A 316 -5.41 21.20 -6.51
C ASN A 316 -4.60 21.24 -5.20
N VAL A 317 -3.28 21.32 -5.32
CA VAL A 317 -2.34 21.45 -4.19
C VAL A 317 -1.52 22.75 -4.34
N PRO A 318 -2.13 23.91 -4.04
CA PRO A 318 -1.53 25.22 -4.28
C PRO A 318 -0.35 25.51 -3.35
N LEU A 319 0.82 25.74 -3.93
CA LEU A 319 2.04 26.13 -3.21
C LEU A 319 2.01 27.66 -2.99
N ASN A 320 1.74 28.05 -1.75
CA ASN A 320 1.57 29.46 -1.36
C ASN A 320 2.89 30.20 -1.05
N ARG A 321 4.04 29.56 -1.31
CA ARG A 321 5.40 30.14 -1.20
C ARG A 321 6.35 29.44 -2.17
N ILE A 322 7.35 30.17 -2.66
CA ILE A 322 8.57 29.59 -3.27
C ILE A 322 9.43 28.80 -2.26
N GLY A 323 10.39 28.02 -2.77
CA GLY A 323 11.37 27.27 -1.97
C GLY A 323 10.89 25.92 -1.43
N MET A 324 9.82 25.34 -1.99
CA MET A 324 9.32 24.01 -1.60
C MET A 324 10.35 22.93 -1.93
N THR A 325 10.60 22.03 -0.97
CA THR A 325 11.69 21.06 -1.02
C THR A 325 11.23 19.64 -1.40
N ASN A 326 12.20 18.73 -1.56
CA ASN A 326 11.94 17.28 -1.58
C ASN A 326 11.00 16.81 -0.44
N GLY A 327 11.13 17.39 0.77
CA GLY A 327 10.32 17.03 1.94
C GLY A 327 8.87 17.46 1.85
N ASP A 328 8.63 18.65 1.28
CA ASP A 328 7.29 19.18 1.03
C ASP A 328 6.56 18.31 0.00
N TYR A 329 7.22 17.97 -1.11
CA TYR A 329 6.66 17.09 -2.13
C TYR A 329 6.45 15.64 -1.64
N LEU A 330 7.34 15.12 -0.78
CA LEU A 330 7.11 13.81 -0.14
C LEU A 330 5.82 13.79 0.69
N ALA A 331 5.58 14.86 1.46
CA ALA A 331 4.39 14.99 2.29
C ALA A 331 3.11 15.02 1.43
N ILE A 332 3.10 15.71 0.29
CA ILE A 332 1.95 15.68 -0.65
C ILE A 332 1.65 14.25 -1.11
N TRP A 333 2.69 13.48 -1.47
CA TRP A 333 2.54 12.08 -1.87
C TRP A 333 1.96 11.22 -0.74
N GLN A 334 2.48 11.36 0.47
CA GLN A 334 2.12 10.52 1.62
C GLN A 334 0.77 10.88 2.25
N GLN A 335 0.38 12.16 2.22
CA GLN A 335 -0.82 12.68 2.89
C GLN A 335 -2.03 12.84 1.96
N LEU A 336 -1.82 13.02 0.65
CA LEU A 336 -2.90 13.23 -0.32
C LEU A 336 -2.90 12.18 -1.43
N LEU A 337 -1.87 12.18 -2.30
CA LEU A 337 -1.94 11.45 -3.57
C LEU A 337 -2.01 9.92 -3.40
N LEU A 338 -1.13 9.32 -2.61
CA LEU A 338 -1.09 7.86 -2.46
C LEU A 338 -2.27 7.30 -1.63
N PRO A 339 -2.76 7.96 -0.56
CA PRO A 339 -4.02 7.57 0.09
C PRO A 339 -5.21 7.56 -0.89
N VAL A 340 -5.36 8.60 -1.71
CA VAL A 340 -6.46 8.75 -2.68
C VAL A 340 -6.32 7.77 -3.85
N ALA A 341 -5.12 7.62 -4.42
CA ALA A 341 -4.90 6.71 -5.55
C ALA A 341 -5.10 5.22 -5.18
N LEU A 342 -4.85 4.84 -3.92
CA LEU A 342 -5.20 3.50 -3.41
C LEU A 342 -6.71 3.27 -3.31
N GLU A 343 -7.48 4.31 -3.01
CA GLU A 343 -8.95 4.24 -2.97
C GLU A 343 -9.55 4.27 -4.39
N TYR A 344 -8.98 5.10 -5.28
CA TYR A 344 -9.44 5.26 -6.67
C TYR A 344 -9.15 4.06 -7.57
N GLN A 345 -8.09 3.28 -7.30
CA GLN A 345 -7.74 2.07 -8.06
C GLN A 345 -7.60 2.33 -9.58
N PRO A 346 -6.69 3.22 -10.02
CA PRO A 346 -6.54 3.57 -11.44
C PRO A 346 -6.11 2.39 -12.31
N GLU A 347 -6.57 2.38 -13.56
CA GLU A 347 -6.30 1.36 -14.60
C GLU A 347 -5.14 1.78 -15.52
N LEU A 348 -4.82 3.07 -15.52
CA LEU A 348 -3.71 3.74 -16.20
C LEU A 348 -3.35 4.98 -15.38
N ILE A 349 -2.05 5.30 -15.30
CA ILE A 349 -1.55 6.57 -14.76
C ILE A 349 -0.88 7.36 -15.88
N LEU A 350 -1.30 8.60 -16.07
CA LEU A 350 -0.62 9.59 -16.89
C LEU A 350 0.09 10.59 -15.98
N VAL A 351 1.32 10.97 -16.31
CA VAL A 351 2.07 11.99 -15.58
C VAL A 351 2.35 13.15 -16.53
N SER A 352 1.69 14.29 -16.30
CA SER A 352 2.07 15.59 -16.86
C SER A 352 3.35 16.01 -16.14
N ALA A 353 4.48 15.87 -16.83
CA ALA A 353 5.80 15.82 -16.22
C ALA A 353 6.62 17.06 -16.57
N GLY A 354 6.30 18.17 -15.90
CA GLY A 354 7.17 19.34 -15.85
C GLY A 354 8.42 19.12 -14.98
N TYR A 355 9.47 19.88 -15.25
CA TYR A 355 10.72 19.87 -14.46
C TYR A 355 11.14 21.29 -14.03
N ASP A 356 10.16 22.17 -13.85
CA ASP A 356 10.29 23.55 -13.38
C ASP A 356 10.04 23.72 -11.88
N ALA A 357 9.45 22.71 -11.25
CA ALA A 357 9.55 22.50 -9.80
C ALA A 357 10.99 22.08 -9.36
N ALA A 358 11.88 21.78 -10.32
CA ALA A 358 13.27 21.42 -10.03
C ALA A 358 14.13 22.65 -9.68
N TYR A 359 15.10 22.45 -8.79
CA TYR A 359 16.03 23.49 -8.34
C TYR A 359 16.68 24.24 -9.51
N GLY A 360 16.71 25.58 -9.38
CA GLY A 360 17.32 26.48 -10.35
C GLY A 360 16.41 26.95 -11.49
N CYS A 361 15.19 26.42 -11.62
CA CYS A 361 14.25 26.91 -12.62
C CYS A 361 13.76 28.35 -12.29
N PRO A 362 13.87 29.32 -13.22
CA PRO A 362 13.55 30.72 -12.94
C PRO A 362 12.06 30.97 -12.68
N GLU A 363 11.16 30.21 -13.32
CA GLU A 363 9.71 30.34 -13.14
C GLU A 363 9.24 29.70 -11.83
N GLY A 364 9.58 28.43 -11.58
CA GLY A 364 9.06 27.69 -10.43
C GLY A 364 9.66 28.07 -9.08
N GLN A 365 10.96 28.36 -9.03
CA GLN A 365 11.68 28.79 -7.82
C GLN A 365 11.52 27.85 -6.61
N MET A 366 11.36 26.55 -6.87
CA MET A 366 11.33 25.48 -5.87
C MET A 366 12.70 24.80 -5.76
N GLU A 367 12.86 23.92 -4.76
CA GLU A 367 14.12 23.24 -4.43
C GLU A 367 14.04 21.70 -4.56
N ILE A 368 13.23 21.17 -5.49
CA ILE A 368 13.27 19.74 -5.78
C ILE A 368 14.61 19.40 -6.45
N THR A 369 15.39 18.52 -5.83
CA THR A 369 16.61 18.01 -6.45
C THR A 369 16.27 17.02 -7.58
N PRO A 370 16.95 17.02 -8.75
CA PRO A 370 16.66 16.08 -9.83
C PRO A 370 16.64 14.59 -9.42
N ALA A 371 17.44 14.23 -8.42
CA ALA A 371 17.47 12.88 -7.82
C ALA A 371 16.15 12.45 -7.14
N PHE A 372 15.23 13.37 -6.89
CA PHE A 372 13.98 13.10 -6.15
C PHE A 372 12.80 12.67 -7.04
N TYR A 373 12.78 13.01 -8.33
CA TYR A 373 11.74 12.54 -9.27
C TYR A 373 11.57 11.00 -9.32
N PRO A 374 12.64 10.17 -9.24
CA PRO A 374 12.53 8.73 -8.99
C PRO A 374 11.68 8.34 -7.77
N HIS A 375 11.75 9.10 -6.67
CA HIS A 375 10.99 8.83 -5.44
C HIS A 375 9.52 9.25 -5.55
N LEU A 376 9.20 10.23 -6.42
CA LEU A 376 7.83 10.59 -6.77
C LEU A 376 7.19 9.54 -7.69
N LEU A 377 7.92 9.09 -8.70
CA LEU A 377 7.43 8.10 -9.68
C LEU A 377 7.34 6.68 -9.10
N SER A 378 8.31 6.24 -8.28
CA SER A 378 8.40 4.86 -7.81
C SER A 378 7.12 4.35 -7.12
N PRO A 379 6.48 5.08 -6.17
CA PRO A 379 5.23 4.65 -5.57
C PRO A 379 4.08 4.47 -6.58
N LEU A 380 3.99 5.37 -7.59
CA LEU A 380 2.99 5.29 -8.65
C LEU A 380 3.17 4.03 -9.51
N MET A 381 4.41 3.57 -9.73
CA MET A 381 4.69 2.32 -10.43
C MET A 381 4.23 1.05 -9.69
N SER A 382 3.83 1.13 -8.42
CA SER A 382 3.13 0.02 -7.75
C SER A 382 1.64 -0.06 -8.11
N LEU A 383 1.06 1.06 -8.56
CA LEU A 383 -0.35 1.20 -8.93
C LEU A 383 -0.56 0.93 -10.43
N ALA A 384 -1.83 0.78 -10.85
CA ALA A 384 -2.23 0.43 -12.21
C ALA A 384 -1.47 -0.78 -12.82
N GLN A 385 -1.00 -1.72 -11.99
CA GLN A 385 -0.09 -2.81 -12.40
C GLN A 385 1.16 -2.30 -13.14
N GLY A 386 1.69 -1.14 -12.74
CA GLY A 386 2.85 -0.49 -13.35
C GLY A 386 2.59 0.23 -14.68
N LYS A 387 1.32 0.38 -15.10
CA LYS A 387 0.93 1.10 -16.33
C LYS A 387 1.02 2.61 -16.13
N VAL A 388 2.22 3.15 -16.34
CA VAL A 388 2.52 4.59 -16.20
C VAL A 388 3.07 5.14 -17.52
N ALA A 389 2.46 6.21 -18.03
CA ALA A 389 2.97 7.02 -19.14
C ALA A 389 3.43 8.38 -18.60
N VAL A 390 4.72 8.72 -18.81
CA VAL A 390 5.30 10.01 -18.44
C VAL A 390 5.37 10.90 -19.68
N VAL A 391 4.81 12.10 -19.62
CA VAL A 391 4.65 13.00 -20.78
C VAL A 391 5.30 14.34 -20.47
N LEU A 392 6.27 14.76 -21.26
CA LEU A 392 7.02 16.00 -20.99
C LEU A 392 6.12 17.25 -21.15
N GLU A 393 6.03 18.06 -20.09
CA GLU A 393 5.33 19.35 -20.09
C GLU A 393 6.37 20.50 -20.03
N GLY A 394 6.49 21.23 -18.90
CA GLY A 394 7.41 22.34 -18.66
C GLY A 394 8.79 21.97 -18.11
N GLY A 395 9.45 22.91 -17.44
CA GLY A 395 10.86 22.85 -17.04
C GLY A 395 11.79 23.68 -17.93
N TYR A 396 12.46 24.67 -17.34
CA TYR A 396 13.21 25.71 -18.08
C TYR A 396 14.67 25.89 -17.61
N CYS A 397 15.06 25.34 -16.45
CA CYS A 397 16.48 25.11 -16.16
C CYS A 397 16.95 23.85 -16.90
N LEU A 398 17.64 24.01 -18.04
CA LEU A 398 18.03 22.90 -18.92
C LEU A 398 18.86 21.80 -18.21
N THR A 399 19.74 22.16 -17.27
CA THR A 399 20.55 21.20 -16.51
C THR A 399 19.69 20.36 -15.55
N SER A 400 18.74 20.98 -14.84
CA SER A 400 17.81 20.28 -13.94
C SER A 400 16.76 19.46 -14.69
N LEU A 401 16.23 19.99 -15.79
CA LEU A 401 15.32 19.31 -16.71
C LEU A 401 15.97 18.04 -17.27
N ALA A 402 17.19 18.15 -17.80
CA ALA A 402 17.88 17.03 -18.42
C ALA A 402 18.19 15.91 -17.42
N GLU A 403 18.66 16.25 -16.21
CA GLU A 403 18.90 15.27 -15.16
C GLU A 403 17.59 14.67 -14.63
N GLY A 404 16.57 15.50 -14.36
CA GLY A 404 15.27 15.06 -13.86
C GLY A 404 14.60 14.08 -14.82
N GLY A 405 14.45 14.46 -16.10
CA GLY A 405 13.86 13.61 -17.13
C GLY A 405 14.61 12.29 -17.32
N ALA A 406 15.94 12.31 -17.32
CA ALA A 406 16.74 11.09 -17.43
C ALA A 406 16.64 10.19 -16.18
N LEU A 407 16.58 10.76 -14.98
CA LEU A 407 16.38 9.99 -13.75
C LEU A 407 14.95 9.43 -13.65
N THR A 408 13.93 10.14 -14.15
CA THR A 408 12.57 9.59 -14.33
C THR A 408 12.55 8.40 -15.29
N LEU A 409 13.17 8.51 -16.47
CA LEU A 409 13.28 7.38 -17.41
C LEU A 409 14.03 6.19 -16.82
N ARG A 410 15.10 6.46 -16.05
CA ARG A 410 15.86 5.45 -15.31
C ARG A 410 15.01 4.72 -14.26
N ALA A 411 14.10 5.40 -13.58
CA ALA A 411 13.15 4.79 -12.64
C ALA A 411 12.12 3.92 -13.37
N LEU A 412 11.54 4.38 -14.50
CA LEU A 412 10.69 3.55 -15.37
C LEU A 412 11.43 2.26 -15.82
N LEU A 413 12.73 2.39 -16.14
CA LEU A 413 13.65 1.32 -16.49
C LEU A 413 14.01 0.36 -15.33
N GLY A 414 13.48 0.58 -14.12
CA GLY A 414 13.53 -0.35 -12.99
C GLY A 414 14.86 -0.37 -12.22
N ASP A 415 15.67 0.67 -12.40
CA ASP A 415 16.82 0.96 -11.55
C ASP A 415 16.35 1.45 -10.17
N PRO A 416 17.18 1.39 -9.11
CA PRO A 416 16.75 1.86 -7.81
C PRO A 416 16.67 3.38 -7.78
N CYS A 417 15.79 3.91 -6.93
CA CYS A 417 15.85 5.33 -6.54
C CYS A 417 17.25 5.62 -5.95
N PRO A 418 17.90 6.72 -6.36
CA PRO A 418 19.23 7.05 -5.85
C PRO A 418 19.20 7.35 -4.35
N LEU A 419 20.37 7.38 -3.70
CA LEU A 419 20.45 8.02 -2.39
C LEU A 419 20.38 9.54 -2.59
N LEU A 420 19.61 10.22 -1.73
CA LEU A 420 19.58 11.68 -1.70
C LEU A 420 20.93 12.20 -1.17
N VAL A 421 21.52 13.15 -1.89
CA VAL A 421 22.83 13.74 -1.54
C VAL A 421 22.71 14.66 -0.34
N GLU A 422 21.60 15.39 -0.26
CA GLU A 422 21.24 16.30 0.82
C GLU A 422 20.18 15.62 1.72
N LYS A 423 20.24 15.81 3.04
CA LYS A 423 19.23 15.22 3.94
C LYS A 423 17.87 15.87 3.68
N LEU A 424 16.84 15.02 3.60
CA LEU A 424 15.44 15.44 3.49
C LEU A 424 15.05 16.45 4.58
N GLN A 425 14.53 17.59 4.14
CA GLN A 425 13.97 18.64 4.97
C GLN A 425 12.58 18.22 5.49
N PRO A 426 12.12 18.70 6.65
CA PRO A 426 10.73 18.51 7.06
C PRO A 426 9.78 19.41 6.24
N PRO A 427 8.51 19.02 6.03
CA PRO A 427 7.55 19.84 5.31
C PRO A 427 7.32 21.16 6.06
N CYS A 428 7.37 22.28 5.33
CA CYS A 428 7.26 23.61 5.90
C CYS A 428 5.83 23.93 6.38
N GLU A 429 5.67 24.96 7.21
CA GLU A 429 4.36 25.34 7.77
C GLU A 429 3.33 25.70 6.67
N SER A 430 3.78 26.32 5.58
CA SER A 430 2.91 26.61 4.42
C SER A 430 2.45 25.34 3.71
N MET A 431 3.29 24.31 3.64
CA MET A 431 2.93 23.02 3.07
C MET A 431 1.98 22.24 3.98
N GLN A 432 2.23 22.27 5.30
CA GLN A 432 1.32 21.72 6.30
C GLN A 432 -0.08 22.36 6.19
N GLN A 433 -0.14 23.69 6.02
CA GLN A 433 -1.39 24.41 5.81
C GLN A 433 -2.09 24.02 4.50
N THR A 434 -1.38 24.01 3.36
CA THR A 434 -1.95 23.57 2.07
C THR A 434 -2.49 22.15 2.15
N ILE A 435 -1.71 21.18 2.68
CA ILE A 435 -2.15 19.78 2.78
C ILE A 435 -3.40 19.65 3.66
N LEU A 436 -3.43 20.27 4.85
CA LEU A 436 -4.58 20.18 5.75
C LEU A 436 -5.83 20.87 5.18
N ASN A 437 -5.66 21.93 4.39
CA ASN A 437 -6.72 22.54 3.59
C ASN A 437 -7.25 21.56 2.52
N CYS A 438 -6.38 20.92 1.73
CA CYS A 438 -6.76 19.90 0.75
C CYS A 438 -7.51 18.72 1.42
N VAL A 439 -7.02 18.21 2.57
CA VAL A 439 -7.69 17.15 3.34
C VAL A 439 -9.09 17.60 3.78
N HIS A 440 -9.26 18.86 4.22
CA HIS A 440 -10.59 19.37 4.62
C HIS A 440 -11.59 19.40 3.45
N SER A 441 -11.20 19.88 2.27
CA SER A 441 -12.10 19.90 1.10
C SER A 441 -12.46 18.50 0.61
N HIS A 442 -11.50 17.55 0.64
CA HIS A 442 -11.66 16.24 -0.01
C HIS A 442 -12.15 15.12 0.92
N ARG A 443 -12.03 15.25 2.25
CA ARG A 443 -12.50 14.23 3.22
C ARG A 443 -13.97 13.82 3.14
N PRO A 444 -14.96 14.60 2.62
CA PRO A 444 -16.32 14.09 2.45
C PRO A 444 -16.40 12.97 1.41
N TYR A 445 -15.54 13.01 0.41
CA TYR A 445 -15.55 12.16 -0.79
C TYR A 445 -14.65 10.93 -0.62
N TRP A 446 -13.47 11.10 -0.02
CA TRP A 446 -12.43 10.07 0.10
C TRP A 446 -12.30 9.56 1.54
N LYS A 447 -12.52 8.25 1.75
CA LYS A 447 -12.43 7.61 3.07
C LYS A 447 -11.01 7.62 3.63
N ASN A 448 -9.99 7.46 2.77
CA ASN A 448 -8.60 7.45 3.18
C ASN A 448 -8.11 8.82 3.71
N LEU A 449 -8.86 9.91 3.46
CA LEU A 449 -8.61 11.25 4.01
C LEU A 449 -9.39 11.54 5.32
N GLN A 450 -10.13 10.56 5.87
CA GLN A 450 -10.91 10.73 7.11
C GLN A 450 -10.10 10.48 8.39
N LEU A 451 -8.77 10.32 8.26
CA LEU A 451 -7.83 10.10 9.36
C LEU A 451 -7.81 11.24 10.38
N ASN A 452 -7.94 12.51 9.96
CA ASN A 452 -8.01 13.64 10.88
C ASN A 452 -9.31 13.67 11.69
N ALA A 453 -9.20 13.93 13.00
CA ALA A 453 -10.34 14.20 13.87
C ALA A 453 -11.02 15.54 13.50
N THR A 454 -12.27 15.74 13.91
CA THR A 454 -13.01 16.98 13.67
C THR A 454 -13.30 17.78 14.94
N TYR A 455 -13.55 19.08 14.78
CA TYR A 455 -14.10 19.98 15.79
C TYR A 455 -15.32 20.75 15.25
N GLY A 456 -16.23 21.12 16.13
CA GLY A 456 -17.43 21.92 15.81
C GLY A 456 -17.46 23.26 16.56
N LEU A 457 -18.51 24.04 16.33
CA LEU A 457 -18.73 25.36 16.96
C LEU A 457 -18.65 25.32 18.50
N GLU A 458 -19.13 24.26 19.14
CA GLU A 458 -19.10 24.12 20.60
C GLU A 458 -17.66 23.94 21.15
N GLU A 459 -16.80 23.20 20.46
CA GLU A 459 -15.39 23.08 20.85
C GLU A 459 -14.64 24.40 20.62
N LEU A 460 -14.99 25.16 19.56
CA LEU A 460 -14.37 26.44 19.24
C LEU A 460 -14.75 27.55 20.23
N ASN A 461 -15.99 27.57 20.73
CA ASN A 461 -16.48 28.60 21.65
C ASN A 461 -16.03 28.40 23.10
N ASN A 462 -15.35 27.30 23.43
CA ASN A 462 -14.75 27.10 24.75
C ASN A 462 -13.50 27.98 24.93
N VAL A 463 -13.35 28.58 26.11
CA VAL A 463 -12.55 29.81 26.34
C VAL A 463 -11.01 29.58 26.41
N ASN A 464 -10.48 28.59 25.69
CA ASN A 464 -9.04 28.39 25.49
C ASN A 464 -8.79 27.85 24.07
N PRO A 465 -8.08 28.58 23.19
CA PRO A 465 -7.76 28.08 21.86
C PRO A 465 -6.83 26.87 21.93
N GLN A 466 -7.26 25.72 21.41
CA GLN A 466 -6.45 24.50 21.45
C GLN A 466 -5.42 24.47 20.30
N PRO A 467 -4.12 24.25 20.58
CA PRO A 467 -3.04 24.34 19.58
C PRO A 467 -3.01 23.18 18.55
N ASN A 468 -3.96 22.24 18.65
CA ASN A 468 -4.14 21.12 17.72
C ASN A 468 -5.26 21.36 16.69
N PHE A 469 -5.97 22.49 16.71
CA PHE A 469 -6.95 22.83 15.67
C PHE A 469 -6.25 23.43 14.44
N HIS A 470 -6.66 23.01 13.25
CA HIS A 470 -6.27 23.61 11.97
C HIS A 470 -7.39 24.53 11.46
N GLN A 471 -7.04 25.77 11.12
CA GLN A 471 -7.97 26.74 10.56
C GLN A 471 -7.91 26.71 9.03
N VAL A 472 -9.05 26.47 8.39
CA VAL A 472 -9.16 26.47 6.92
C VAL A 472 -9.23 27.92 6.45
N ILE A 473 -8.07 28.49 6.17
CA ILE A 473 -7.95 29.84 5.62
C ILE A 473 -8.01 29.73 4.09
N GLN A 474 -8.97 30.45 3.51
CA GLN A 474 -9.10 30.69 2.08
C GLN A 474 -8.72 32.16 1.82
N TYR A 475 -7.73 32.38 0.97
CA TYR A 475 -7.26 33.72 0.64
C TYR A 475 -6.76 33.76 -0.81
N TYR A 476 -7.37 34.63 -1.60
CA TYR A 476 -7.08 34.85 -3.01
C TYR A 476 -6.90 36.35 -3.23
N VAL A 477 -5.78 36.73 -3.85
CA VAL A 477 -5.49 38.11 -4.24
C VAL A 477 -6.25 38.39 -5.54
N GLN A 478 -7.43 39.01 -5.41
CA GLN A 478 -8.23 39.39 -6.57
C GLN A 478 -7.47 40.39 -7.44
N GLN A 479 -7.14 39.97 -8.67
CA GLN A 479 -6.53 40.85 -9.66
C GLN A 479 -7.55 41.78 -10.29
N GLU A 480 -7.10 42.95 -10.75
CA GLU A 480 -7.92 43.83 -11.58
C GLU A 480 -8.12 43.18 -12.97
N PRO A 481 -9.32 43.28 -13.57
CA PRO A 481 -9.58 42.70 -14.89
C PRO A 481 -8.72 43.37 -15.97
N LYS A 482 -7.96 42.56 -16.73
CA LYS A 482 -7.17 43.04 -17.88
C LYS A 482 -8.11 43.72 -18.91
N PRO A 483 -7.73 44.88 -19.50
CA PRO A 483 -8.60 45.60 -20.42
C PRO A 483 -8.69 44.91 -21.79
N GLU A 484 -9.90 44.82 -22.35
CA GLU A 484 -10.12 44.29 -23.70
C GLU A 484 -9.89 45.33 -24.81
N PRO A 485 -9.36 44.93 -25.99
CA PRO A 485 -8.80 43.62 -26.29
C PRO A 485 -7.42 43.44 -25.63
N VAL A 486 -7.21 42.30 -24.96
CA VAL A 486 -5.91 41.98 -24.35
C VAL A 486 -4.95 41.58 -25.47
N ARG A 487 -3.89 42.37 -25.67
CA ARG A 487 -2.75 42.02 -26.52
C ARG A 487 -1.54 41.75 -25.62
N TYR A 488 -1.06 40.52 -25.65
CA TYR A 488 0.05 40.05 -24.84
C TYR A 488 1.39 40.51 -25.43
N GLU A 489 2.38 40.69 -24.56
CA GLU A 489 3.76 40.95 -25.00
C GLU A 489 4.36 39.65 -25.56
N THR A 490 5.17 39.78 -26.62
CA THR A 490 5.73 38.66 -27.39
C THR A 490 7.25 38.52 -27.27
N ARG A 491 7.92 39.49 -26.64
CA ARG A 491 9.38 39.64 -26.57
C ARG A 491 9.80 40.07 -25.17
N HIS A 492 10.81 39.42 -24.61
CA HIS A 492 11.47 39.74 -23.34
C HIS A 492 10.54 39.71 -22.11
N CYS A 493 9.47 38.93 -22.20
CA CYS A 493 8.39 38.82 -21.21
C CYS A 493 8.78 38.03 -19.94
N TYR A 494 9.95 37.38 -19.95
CA TYR A 494 10.39 36.44 -18.92
C TYR A 494 11.61 36.97 -18.15
N PRO A 495 11.71 36.69 -16.84
CA PRO A 495 12.76 37.25 -15.99
C PRO A 495 14.15 36.72 -16.35
N VAL A 496 15.02 37.60 -16.86
CA VAL A 496 16.42 37.26 -17.14
C VAL A 496 17.17 37.00 -15.83
N GLN A 497 17.46 35.73 -15.56
CA GLN A 497 18.20 35.30 -14.38
C GLN A 497 19.64 35.88 -14.39
N ALA A 498 20.03 36.51 -13.28
CA ALA A 498 21.34 37.15 -13.15
C ALA A 498 22.49 36.12 -13.26
N SER A 499 23.57 36.48 -13.98
CA SER A 499 24.67 35.56 -14.30
C SER A 499 25.36 34.96 -13.07
N GLU A 500 25.45 35.70 -11.96
CA GLU A 500 26.01 35.18 -10.71
C GLU A 500 25.13 34.07 -10.12
N GLU A 501 23.81 34.25 -10.13
CA GLU A 501 22.87 33.26 -9.61
C GLU A 501 22.82 32.02 -10.50
N LYS A 502 22.84 32.21 -11.83
CA LYS A 502 22.97 31.09 -12.78
C LYS A 502 24.25 30.28 -12.52
N ASN A 503 25.39 30.93 -12.26
CA ASN A 503 26.63 30.22 -11.94
C ASN A 503 26.51 29.40 -10.64
N ARG A 504 25.94 29.97 -9.57
CA ARG A 504 25.70 29.24 -8.30
C ARG A 504 24.80 28.03 -8.47
N ILE A 505 23.75 28.17 -9.30
CA ILE A 505 22.82 27.07 -9.64
C ILE A 505 23.56 25.95 -10.36
N GLU A 506 24.31 26.24 -11.42
CA GLU A 506 25.07 25.23 -12.17
C GLU A 506 26.16 24.59 -11.30
N GLU A 507 26.79 25.32 -10.37
CA GLU A 507 27.74 24.78 -9.39
C GLU A 507 27.08 23.77 -8.43
N ARG A 508 25.92 24.09 -7.83
CA ARG A 508 25.17 23.13 -6.97
C ARG A 508 24.65 21.95 -7.79
N LEU A 509 24.17 22.15 -9.02
CA LEU A 509 23.70 21.08 -9.90
C LEU A 509 24.82 20.13 -10.31
N ALA A 510 25.99 20.65 -10.70
CA ALA A 510 27.17 19.83 -10.99
C ALA A 510 27.61 19.02 -9.76
N MET A 511 27.60 19.63 -8.56
CA MET A 511 27.88 18.93 -7.30
C MET A 511 26.87 17.80 -7.05
N LEU A 512 25.56 18.07 -7.18
CA LEU A 512 24.49 17.08 -7.02
C LEU A 512 24.62 15.93 -8.02
N GLN A 513 24.88 16.21 -9.31
CA GLN A 513 25.08 15.19 -10.35
C GLN A 513 26.29 14.31 -10.06
N ILE A 514 27.42 14.88 -9.61
CA ILE A 514 28.65 14.14 -9.26
C ILE A 514 28.46 13.29 -8.00
N ALA A 515 27.71 13.79 -7.01
CA ALA A 515 27.46 13.09 -5.75
C ALA A 515 26.37 12.00 -5.85
N THR A 516 25.43 12.12 -6.79
CA THR A 516 24.30 11.18 -6.96
C THR A 516 24.81 9.82 -7.45
N ARG A 517 24.75 8.80 -6.59
CA ARG A 517 25.34 7.47 -6.86
C ARG A 517 24.46 6.61 -7.76
N LEU A 518 24.67 6.71 -9.07
CA LEU A 518 23.92 5.96 -10.08
C LEU A 518 24.36 4.49 -10.29
N THR A 519 25.35 3.99 -9.52
CA THR A 519 25.81 2.60 -9.57
C THR A 519 24.92 1.65 -8.75
N PHE A 520 24.57 0.49 -9.31
CA PHE A 520 23.85 -0.58 -8.60
C PHE A 520 24.30 -1.98 -9.08
N PRO A 521 24.06 -3.05 -8.30
CA PRO A 521 24.46 -4.41 -8.67
C PRO A 521 23.66 -4.99 -9.85
N ALA A 522 24.32 -5.74 -10.73
CA ALA A 522 23.68 -6.38 -11.89
C ALA A 522 22.68 -7.47 -11.47
N THR A 523 22.94 -8.19 -10.38
CA THR A 523 21.97 -9.10 -9.78
C THR A 523 20.93 -8.28 -9.01
N ARG A 524 19.65 -8.33 -9.42
CA ARG A 524 18.61 -7.59 -8.70
C ARG A 524 18.32 -8.22 -7.32
N VAL A 525 18.15 -9.55 -7.27
CA VAL A 525 17.78 -10.26 -6.03
C VAL A 525 18.66 -11.49 -5.81
N CYS A 526 19.18 -11.67 -4.60
CA CYS A 526 19.72 -12.94 -4.12
C CYS A 526 18.75 -13.64 -3.14
N TYR A 527 18.88 -14.95 -2.96
CA TYR A 527 18.08 -15.67 -1.97
C TYR A 527 18.85 -16.80 -1.30
N VAL A 528 18.39 -17.21 -0.12
CA VAL A 528 18.94 -18.35 0.62
C VAL A 528 17.81 -19.26 1.12
N TYR A 529 18.05 -20.56 0.99
CA TYR A 529 17.16 -21.66 1.38
C TYR A 529 18.00 -22.94 1.52
N ASP A 530 17.72 -23.77 2.53
CA ASP A 530 18.36 -25.07 2.73
C ASP A 530 17.40 -26.07 3.38
N ASP A 531 17.43 -27.32 2.92
CA ASP A 531 16.57 -28.40 3.42
C ASP A 531 16.93 -28.81 4.86
N LEU A 532 18.16 -28.53 5.34
CA LEU A 532 18.55 -28.75 6.74
C LEU A 532 17.74 -27.88 7.73
N LEU A 533 17.13 -26.78 7.27
CA LEU A 533 16.21 -25.98 8.09
C LEU A 533 14.84 -26.67 8.29
N LEU A 534 14.56 -27.77 7.59
CA LEU A 534 13.36 -28.61 7.79
C LEU A 534 13.49 -29.56 8.99
N GLU A 535 14.71 -29.85 9.43
CA GLU A 535 14.96 -30.84 10.48
C GLU A 535 14.52 -30.37 11.88
N HIS A 536 14.42 -29.07 12.15
CA HIS A 536 13.87 -28.56 13.40
C HIS A 536 12.34 -28.73 13.42
N ARG A 537 11.80 -29.60 14.29
CA ARG A 537 10.35 -29.82 14.43
C ARG A 537 9.99 -30.22 15.86
N ASN A 538 8.73 -29.98 16.23
CA ASN A 538 8.20 -30.50 17.48
C ASN A 538 8.05 -32.04 17.37
N LEU A 539 8.40 -32.78 18.42
CA LEU A 539 8.29 -34.25 18.50
C LEU A 539 7.16 -34.72 19.43
N HIS A 540 6.37 -33.78 19.94
CA HIS A 540 5.32 -34.00 20.93
C HIS A 540 3.95 -33.47 20.48
N GLU A 541 3.90 -32.81 19.31
CA GLU A 541 2.70 -32.17 18.76
C GLU A 541 2.81 -32.12 17.22
N ASP A 542 2.07 -32.99 16.53
CA ASP A 542 2.16 -33.16 15.08
C ASP A 542 1.59 -31.98 14.27
N LEU A 543 0.82 -31.09 14.92
CA LEU A 543 0.13 -29.95 14.30
C LEU A 543 0.65 -28.59 14.81
N HIS A 544 1.83 -28.56 15.44
CA HIS A 544 2.44 -27.32 15.92
C HIS A 544 2.62 -26.29 14.78
N PRO A 545 2.17 -25.03 14.93
CA PRO A 545 2.03 -24.08 13.81
C PRO A 545 3.35 -23.73 13.12
N GLU A 546 4.45 -23.63 13.88
CA GLU A 546 5.80 -23.42 13.35
C GLU A 546 6.36 -24.74 12.76
N GLN A 547 5.83 -25.14 11.61
CA GLN A 547 6.12 -26.41 10.94
C GLN A 547 7.17 -26.29 9.81
N PRO A 548 8.00 -27.32 9.54
CA PRO A 548 8.97 -27.35 8.44
C PRO A 548 8.39 -26.97 7.06
N GLN A 549 7.14 -27.37 6.81
CA GLN A 549 6.41 -27.16 5.56
C GLN A 549 6.29 -25.68 5.18
N ARG A 550 6.45 -24.75 6.13
CA ARG A 550 6.42 -23.30 5.90
C ARG A 550 7.43 -22.88 4.83
N ILE A 551 8.71 -23.13 5.06
CA ILE A 551 9.79 -22.76 4.11
C ILE A 551 9.76 -23.62 2.84
N ALA A 552 9.37 -24.89 2.94
CA ALA A 552 9.26 -25.78 1.79
C ALA A 552 8.17 -25.31 0.81
N ARG A 553 7.01 -24.85 1.31
CA ARG A 553 5.92 -24.36 0.46
C ARG A 553 6.24 -22.98 -0.14
N ILE A 554 6.95 -22.11 0.59
CA ILE A 554 7.51 -20.87 0.02
C ILE A 554 8.46 -21.21 -1.13
N PHE A 555 9.49 -22.02 -0.91
CA PHE A 555 10.46 -22.38 -1.95
C PHE A 555 9.80 -23.03 -3.19
N SER A 556 8.85 -23.95 -2.96
CA SER A 556 8.02 -24.55 -4.01
C SER A 556 7.19 -23.53 -4.79
N ARG A 557 6.62 -22.51 -4.13
CA ARG A 557 5.87 -21.44 -4.80
C ARG A 557 6.78 -20.55 -5.66
N HIS A 558 8.00 -20.26 -5.20
CA HIS A 558 9.01 -19.54 -5.99
C HIS A 558 9.46 -20.31 -7.23
N GLU A 559 9.42 -21.65 -7.20
CA GLU A 559 9.64 -22.50 -8.38
C GLU A 559 8.43 -22.46 -9.33
N GLU A 560 7.21 -22.63 -8.82
CA GLU A 560 5.95 -22.51 -9.60
C GLU A 560 5.87 -21.16 -10.34
N TYR A 561 6.26 -20.07 -9.70
CA TYR A 561 6.27 -18.70 -10.24
C TYR A 561 7.53 -18.37 -11.07
N LYS A 562 8.40 -19.36 -11.33
CA LYS A 562 9.61 -19.20 -12.15
C LYS A 562 10.56 -18.10 -11.63
N LEU A 563 10.55 -17.84 -10.31
CA LEU A 563 11.36 -16.79 -9.68
C LEU A 563 12.79 -17.27 -9.40
N LEU A 564 12.97 -18.53 -8.97
CA LEU A 564 14.30 -19.06 -8.61
C LEU A 564 15.37 -18.89 -9.73
N PRO A 565 15.09 -19.08 -11.03
CA PRO A 565 16.07 -18.86 -12.11
C PRO A 565 16.41 -17.39 -12.36
N ARG A 566 15.64 -16.45 -11.81
CA ARG A 566 15.82 -14.98 -11.95
C ARG A 566 16.62 -14.37 -10.80
N MET A 567 17.01 -15.19 -9.82
CA MET A 567 17.69 -14.77 -8.60
C MET A 567 18.99 -15.55 -8.38
N LYS A 568 19.93 -14.96 -7.65
CA LYS A 568 21.18 -15.64 -7.26
C LYS A 568 20.97 -16.43 -5.97
N ARG A 569 20.96 -17.77 -6.04
CA ARG A 569 21.00 -18.63 -4.84
C ARG A 569 22.35 -18.48 -4.15
N LEU A 570 22.33 -18.12 -2.87
CA LEU A 570 23.51 -18.12 -2.01
C LEU A 570 23.69 -19.48 -1.34
N LYS A 571 24.95 -19.81 -1.02
CA LYS A 571 25.25 -20.95 -0.15
C LYS A 571 25.06 -20.50 1.32
N PRO A 572 24.27 -21.22 2.12
CA PRO A 572 24.11 -20.92 3.54
C PRO A 572 25.37 -21.27 4.34
N ARG A 573 25.48 -20.71 5.55
CA ARG A 573 26.51 -21.04 6.55
C ARG A 573 25.92 -21.00 7.95
N HIS A 574 26.57 -21.65 8.90
CA HIS A 574 26.27 -21.43 10.32
C HIS A 574 26.85 -20.10 10.78
N ALA A 575 26.11 -19.36 11.60
CA ALA A 575 26.64 -18.25 12.38
C ALA A 575 27.62 -18.78 13.44
N THR A 576 28.76 -18.10 13.57
CA THR A 576 29.75 -18.35 14.62
C THR A 576 29.22 -17.91 15.98
N THR A 577 29.83 -18.42 17.06
CA THR A 577 29.45 -17.99 18.43
C THR A 577 29.67 -16.50 18.65
N ASP A 578 30.56 -15.84 17.89
CA ASP A 578 30.87 -14.40 18.00
C ASP A 578 29.96 -13.51 17.14
N GLU A 579 29.31 -14.07 16.12
CA GLU A 579 28.20 -13.41 15.41
C GLU A 579 26.91 -13.50 16.24
N LEU A 580 26.60 -14.67 16.82
CA LEU A 580 25.46 -14.80 17.74
C LEU A 580 25.59 -13.86 18.94
N CYS A 581 26.81 -13.73 19.48
CA CYS A 581 27.11 -12.82 20.59
C CYS A 581 27.26 -11.34 20.21
N LEU A 582 26.80 -10.93 19.02
CA LEU A 582 26.55 -9.52 18.70
C LEU A 582 25.39 -8.94 19.52
N VAL A 583 24.37 -9.75 19.81
CA VAL A 583 23.18 -9.34 20.58
C VAL A 583 22.80 -10.33 21.67
N HIS A 584 23.24 -11.60 21.60
CA HIS A 584 22.94 -12.60 22.62
C HIS A 584 24.07 -12.82 23.63
N SER A 585 23.71 -13.03 24.89
CA SER A 585 24.65 -13.41 25.94
C SER A 585 25.34 -14.73 25.61
N ARG A 586 26.63 -14.82 25.94
CA ARG A 586 27.40 -16.08 25.80
C ARG A 586 26.80 -17.21 26.64
N GLN A 587 26.03 -16.88 27.68
CA GLN A 587 25.29 -17.83 28.49
C GLN A 587 24.16 -18.48 27.68
N HIS A 588 23.27 -17.68 27.07
CA HIS A 588 22.16 -18.15 26.26
C HIS A 588 22.61 -19.07 25.12
N VAL A 589 23.59 -18.65 24.33
CA VAL A 589 24.13 -19.46 23.21
C VAL A 589 24.68 -20.81 23.69
N ASN A 590 25.29 -20.86 24.88
CA ASN A 590 25.76 -22.11 25.48
C ASN A 590 24.63 -22.94 26.11
N VAL A 591 23.55 -22.33 26.60
CA VAL A 591 22.35 -23.03 27.09
C VAL A 591 21.66 -23.74 25.93
N ILE A 592 21.36 -23.06 24.82
CA ILE A 592 20.71 -23.69 23.64
C ILE A 592 21.56 -24.85 23.11
N ARG A 593 22.87 -24.64 22.95
CA ARG A 593 23.82 -25.68 22.51
C ARG A 593 23.79 -26.93 23.40
N ARG A 594 23.81 -26.75 24.72
CA ARG A 594 23.82 -27.86 25.71
C ARG A 594 22.44 -28.48 25.95
N THR A 595 21.36 -27.83 25.54
CA THR A 595 20.00 -28.36 25.69
C THR A 595 19.69 -29.41 24.63
N VAL A 596 20.11 -29.20 23.38
CA VAL A 596 19.87 -30.16 22.28
C VAL A 596 20.71 -31.45 22.39
N GLU A 597 21.72 -31.45 23.27
CA GLU A 597 22.57 -32.59 23.62
C GLU A 597 21.97 -33.50 24.71
N ARG A 598 20.74 -33.22 25.20
CA ARG A 598 20.11 -33.90 26.35
C ARG A 598 18.78 -34.56 26.00
N GLU A 599 18.48 -35.66 26.66
CA GLU A 599 17.15 -36.30 26.61
C GLU A 599 16.06 -35.41 27.26
N GLU A 600 16.43 -34.57 28.22
CA GLU A 600 15.53 -33.68 28.97
C GLU A 600 15.05 -32.43 28.19
N MET A 601 15.28 -32.34 26.87
CA MET A 601 14.92 -31.18 26.02
C MET A 601 13.55 -30.58 26.33
N LYS A 602 12.50 -31.41 26.45
CA LYS A 602 11.14 -30.94 26.74
C LYS A 602 11.05 -30.23 28.10
N GLN A 603 11.70 -30.75 29.14
CA GLN A 603 11.71 -30.14 30.48
C GLN A 603 12.49 -28.82 30.54
N VAL A 604 13.29 -28.53 29.50
CA VAL A 604 13.95 -27.22 29.32
C VAL A 604 13.09 -26.30 28.48
N ALA A 605 12.41 -26.81 27.44
CA ALA A 605 11.41 -26.08 26.66
C ALA A 605 10.24 -25.57 27.54
N ASP A 606 9.70 -26.44 28.41
CA ASP A 606 8.59 -26.16 29.33
C ASP A 606 8.86 -25.02 30.34
N LYS A 607 10.09 -24.46 30.38
CA LYS A 607 10.49 -23.31 31.21
C LYS A 607 10.45 -21.97 30.45
N PHE A 608 10.24 -21.99 29.13
CA PHE A 608 10.20 -20.81 28.28
C PHE A 608 8.81 -20.65 27.65
N ASN A 609 8.43 -19.42 27.35
CA ASN A 609 7.10 -19.11 26.81
C ASN A 609 7.02 -19.48 25.32
N SER A 610 6.22 -20.48 24.99
CA SER A 610 6.00 -20.99 23.62
C SER A 610 7.29 -21.35 22.87
N VAL A 611 8.16 -22.18 23.46
CA VAL A 611 9.40 -22.69 22.82
C VAL A 611 9.37 -24.21 22.75
N TYR A 612 9.91 -24.81 21.69
CA TYR A 612 10.15 -26.24 21.58
C TYR A 612 11.59 -26.54 21.12
N PHE A 613 12.13 -27.70 21.50
CA PHE A 613 13.49 -28.11 21.14
C PHE A 613 13.49 -29.44 20.36
N HIS A 614 14.47 -29.57 19.47
CA HIS A 614 14.80 -30.75 18.68
C HIS A 614 16.33 -30.94 18.73
N PRO A 615 16.89 -32.16 18.57
CA PRO A 615 18.35 -32.35 18.49
C PRO A 615 19.04 -31.47 17.44
N LYS A 616 18.31 -31.06 16.39
CA LYS A 616 18.79 -30.16 15.34
C LYS A 616 18.55 -28.67 15.59
N THR A 617 17.87 -28.24 16.67
CA THR A 617 17.52 -26.81 16.87
C THR A 617 18.72 -25.88 16.83
N PHE A 618 19.84 -26.22 17.49
CA PHE A 618 21.05 -25.37 17.46
C PHE A 618 21.67 -25.32 16.06
N GLU A 619 21.64 -26.43 15.32
CA GLU A 619 22.17 -26.52 13.95
C GLU A 619 21.31 -25.70 12.97
N CYS A 620 19.98 -25.84 13.02
CA CYS A 620 19.05 -25.07 12.20
C CYS A 620 19.05 -23.58 12.56
N ALA A 621 19.03 -23.21 13.85
CA ALA A 621 19.03 -21.81 14.27
C ALA A 621 20.33 -21.08 13.86
N THR A 622 21.49 -21.71 14.06
CA THR A 622 22.75 -21.12 13.58
C THR A 622 22.83 -21.05 12.05
N LEU A 623 22.27 -22.04 11.34
CA LEU A 623 22.18 -22.01 9.87
C LEU A 623 21.22 -20.92 9.37
N ALA A 624 20.10 -20.69 10.06
CA ALA A 624 19.16 -19.61 9.76
C ALA A 624 19.82 -18.23 9.91
N THR A 625 20.43 -17.95 11.07
CA THR A 625 21.15 -16.68 11.30
C THR A 625 22.27 -16.49 10.28
N GLY A 626 23.14 -17.48 10.10
CA GLY A 626 24.28 -17.36 9.18
C GLY A 626 23.86 -17.28 7.71
N SER A 627 22.67 -17.78 7.35
CA SER A 627 22.05 -17.57 6.03
C SER A 627 21.62 -16.12 5.83
N VAL A 628 21.04 -15.46 6.84
CA VAL A 628 20.73 -14.02 6.77
C VAL A 628 22.01 -13.21 6.62
N LEU A 629 23.07 -13.54 7.38
CA LEU A 629 24.36 -12.84 7.28
C LEU A 629 24.98 -12.97 5.88
N GLN A 630 24.87 -14.13 5.21
CA GLN A 630 25.30 -14.28 3.81
C GLN A 630 24.56 -13.35 2.85
N VAL A 631 23.28 -13.07 3.09
CA VAL A 631 22.49 -12.11 2.29
C VAL A 631 22.90 -10.67 2.59
N VAL A 632 23.20 -10.33 3.85
CA VAL A 632 23.77 -9.03 4.22
C VAL A 632 25.14 -8.82 3.54
N ASP A 633 26.03 -9.82 3.60
CA ASP A 633 27.34 -9.79 2.95
C ASP A 633 27.19 -9.59 1.42
N GLU A 634 26.31 -10.34 0.76
CA GLU A 634 26.06 -10.25 -0.68
C GLU A 634 25.50 -8.88 -1.11
N VAL A 635 24.61 -8.30 -0.31
CA VAL A 635 23.97 -7.00 -0.61
C VAL A 635 24.92 -5.82 -0.34
N LEU A 636 25.60 -5.81 0.81
CA LEU A 636 26.48 -4.70 1.19
C LEU A 636 27.81 -4.69 0.43
N ASN A 637 28.34 -5.85 0.01
CA ASN A 637 29.45 -5.92 -0.96
C ASN A 637 29.02 -5.61 -2.42
N GLY A 638 27.79 -5.15 -2.65
CA GLY A 638 27.30 -4.72 -3.95
C GLY A 638 27.24 -5.83 -5.00
N GLN A 639 27.06 -7.09 -4.59
CA GLN A 639 26.99 -8.24 -5.50
C GLN A 639 25.53 -8.52 -5.93
N SER A 640 24.56 -8.23 -5.06
CA SER A 640 23.12 -8.17 -5.37
C SER A 640 22.47 -6.91 -4.78
N ARG A 641 21.39 -6.39 -5.39
CA ARG A 641 20.73 -5.15 -4.94
C ARG A 641 19.90 -5.37 -3.67
N SER A 642 19.13 -6.45 -3.61
CA SER A 642 18.26 -6.84 -2.50
C SER A 642 18.30 -8.36 -2.27
N GLY A 643 17.65 -8.86 -1.21
CA GLY A 643 17.62 -10.29 -0.94
C GLY A 643 16.45 -10.84 -0.13
N VAL A 644 16.28 -12.17 -0.18
CA VAL A 644 15.19 -12.91 0.48
C VAL A 644 15.73 -14.11 1.27
N CYS A 645 15.40 -14.18 2.56
CA CYS A 645 15.84 -15.24 3.47
C CYS A 645 14.66 -16.17 3.79
N ILE A 646 14.62 -17.33 3.12
CA ILE A 646 13.61 -18.37 3.33
C ILE A 646 14.11 -19.30 4.45
N VAL A 647 14.08 -18.80 5.68
CA VAL A 647 14.75 -19.40 6.86
C VAL A 647 13.77 -19.73 8.00
N ARG A 648 14.18 -20.65 8.89
CA ARG A 648 13.53 -20.95 10.18
C ARG A 648 14.50 -21.71 11.10
N PRO A 649 14.36 -21.70 12.45
CA PRO A 649 13.34 -21.01 13.25
C PRO A 649 13.39 -19.49 13.13
N PRO A 650 12.29 -18.79 13.50
CA PRO A 650 12.25 -17.33 13.58
C PRO A 650 13.18 -16.78 14.67
N GLY A 651 13.26 -15.45 14.77
CA GLY A 651 14.15 -14.72 15.65
C GLY A 651 13.54 -13.52 16.41
N HIS A 652 12.54 -12.81 15.91
CA HIS A 652 12.19 -11.47 16.39
C HIS A 652 11.73 -11.38 17.87
N HIS A 653 11.21 -12.47 18.45
CA HIS A 653 10.88 -12.57 19.88
C HIS A 653 12.07 -12.93 20.79
N ALA A 654 13.19 -13.45 20.25
CA ALA A 654 14.30 -13.95 21.06
C ALA A 654 15.04 -12.81 21.77
N GLU A 655 15.06 -12.87 23.09
CA GLU A 655 15.71 -11.89 23.96
C GLU A 655 17.24 -12.04 23.96
N SER A 656 17.93 -11.06 24.53
CA SER A 656 19.39 -11.11 24.66
C SER A 656 19.88 -12.34 25.46
N ASP A 657 19.11 -12.90 26.39
CA ASP A 657 19.54 -14.03 27.23
C ASP A 657 18.60 -15.25 27.26
N MET A 658 17.47 -15.24 26.55
CA MET A 658 16.51 -16.35 26.53
C MET A 658 15.70 -16.50 25.21
N PRO A 659 15.34 -17.73 24.82
CA PRO A 659 14.42 -17.98 23.71
C PRO A 659 12.96 -17.70 24.12
N HIS A 660 12.12 -17.32 23.16
CA HIS A 660 10.73 -16.93 23.38
C HIS A 660 9.93 -17.04 22.08
N GLY A 661 8.66 -17.46 22.10
CA GLY A 661 7.77 -17.39 20.93
C GLY A 661 8.34 -18.06 19.67
N PHE A 662 8.71 -19.34 19.78
CA PHE A 662 9.43 -20.16 18.78
C PHE A 662 10.84 -19.65 18.39
N CYS A 663 11.20 -18.43 18.77
CA CYS A 663 12.45 -17.80 18.38
C CYS A 663 13.61 -18.27 19.26
N ILE A 664 14.73 -18.63 18.61
CA ILE A 664 15.91 -19.21 19.28
C ILE A 664 17.06 -18.21 19.35
N PHE A 665 17.34 -17.51 18.25
CA PHE A 665 18.28 -16.40 18.14
C PHE A 665 17.67 -15.34 17.23
N ASN A 666 17.82 -14.08 17.55
CA ASN A 666 17.21 -12.98 16.80
C ASN A 666 17.98 -12.71 15.50
N ASN A 667 17.60 -13.43 14.45
CA ASN A 667 18.24 -13.41 13.14
C ASN A 667 18.39 -11.98 12.57
N VAL A 668 17.34 -11.18 12.67
CA VAL A 668 17.29 -9.81 12.12
C VAL A 668 18.13 -8.84 12.98
N ALA A 669 18.08 -8.95 14.31
CA ALA A 669 18.92 -8.14 15.18
C ALA A 669 20.41 -8.45 15.05
N ILE A 670 20.78 -9.72 14.94
CA ILE A 670 22.16 -10.14 14.65
C ILE A 670 22.61 -9.55 13.30
N ALA A 671 21.75 -9.59 12.28
CA ALA A 671 22.03 -9.02 10.96
C ALA A 671 22.22 -7.50 10.98
N ALA A 672 21.38 -6.75 11.71
CA ALA A 672 21.54 -5.30 11.87
C ALA A 672 22.85 -4.94 12.58
N GLN A 673 23.16 -5.62 13.69
CA GLN A 673 24.38 -5.35 14.46
C GLN A 673 25.65 -5.80 13.71
N TYR A 674 25.57 -6.84 12.87
CA TYR A 674 26.64 -7.26 11.96
C TYR A 674 26.87 -6.23 10.84
N ALA A 675 25.81 -5.69 10.24
CA ALA A 675 25.94 -4.60 9.27
C ALA A 675 26.59 -3.34 9.88
N ILE A 676 26.32 -3.04 11.16
CA ILE A 676 26.95 -1.93 11.89
C ILE A 676 28.42 -2.23 12.24
N ARG A 677 28.75 -3.44 12.72
CA ARG A 677 30.10 -3.81 13.18
C ARG A 677 31.06 -4.10 12.02
N ASP A 678 30.65 -4.96 11.09
CA ASP A 678 31.52 -5.57 10.08
C ASP A 678 31.50 -4.79 8.75
N HIS A 679 30.35 -4.19 8.40
CA HIS A 679 30.18 -3.35 7.20
C HIS A 679 30.19 -1.84 7.50
N GLY A 680 30.24 -1.44 8.78
CA GLY A 680 30.44 -0.05 9.20
C GLY A 680 29.22 0.87 9.03
N LEU A 681 28.01 0.32 8.87
CA LEU A 681 26.79 1.13 8.71
C LEU A 681 26.49 1.97 9.96
N LYS A 682 25.89 3.13 9.72
CA LYS A 682 25.47 4.10 10.74
C LYS A 682 23.97 4.08 10.97
N ARG A 683 23.18 3.73 9.95
CA ARG A 683 21.70 3.74 9.99
C ARG A 683 21.13 2.48 9.33
N VAL A 684 20.57 1.58 10.14
CA VAL A 684 19.83 0.39 9.69
C VAL A 684 18.37 0.56 10.10
N LEU A 685 17.44 0.33 9.17
CA LEU A 685 16.01 0.26 9.47
C LEU A 685 15.60 -1.20 9.61
N ILE A 686 14.89 -1.53 10.68
CA ILE A 686 14.13 -2.77 10.81
C ILE A 686 12.64 -2.40 10.75
N VAL A 687 11.92 -2.96 9.76
CA VAL A 687 10.45 -2.95 9.74
C VAL A 687 9.96 -4.33 10.13
N ASP A 688 9.13 -4.42 11.16
CA ASP A 688 8.43 -5.63 11.56
C ASP A 688 6.95 -5.52 11.21
N TRP A 689 6.47 -6.45 10.38
CA TRP A 689 5.07 -6.55 9.99
C TRP A 689 4.43 -7.88 10.44
N ASP A 690 5.14 -8.66 11.28
CA ASP A 690 4.58 -9.80 11.99
C ASP A 690 3.40 -9.34 12.87
N VAL A 691 2.38 -10.18 13.01
CA VAL A 691 1.19 -9.81 13.80
C VAL A 691 1.49 -9.73 15.30
N HIS A 692 2.64 -10.23 15.75
CA HIS A 692 3.12 -10.14 17.12
C HIS A 692 4.21 -9.08 17.26
N HIS A 693 4.23 -8.37 18.39
CA HIS A 693 5.33 -7.45 18.69
C HIS A 693 6.64 -8.23 18.90
N GLY A 694 7.65 -7.93 18.09
CA GLY A 694 9.01 -8.48 18.20
C GLY A 694 9.78 -7.93 19.40
N ASN A 695 9.33 -8.25 20.61
CA ASN A 695 9.86 -7.78 21.89
C ASN A 695 11.39 -7.85 22.01
N GLY A 696 11.99 -8.98 21.65
CA GLY A 696 13.45 -9.14 21.70
C GLY A 696 14.17 -8.17 20.77
N THR A 697 13.59 -7.86 19.61
CA THR A 697 14.15 -6.87 18.67
C THR A 697 14.10 -5.46 19.25
N GLN A 698 12.99 -5.07 19.89
CA GLN A 698 12.89 -3.80 20.62
C GLN A 698 13.92 -3.74 21.73
N HIS A 699 13.94 -4.68 22.67
CA HIS A 699 14.83 -4.62 23.85
C HIS A 699 16.32 -4.63 23.49
N ILE A 700 16.71 -5.31 22.41
CA ILE A 700 18.10 -5.31 21.90
C ILE A 700 18.53 -3.92 21.38
N PHE A 701 17.60 -3.12 20.84
CA PHE A 701 17.92 -1.82 20.21
C PHE A 701 17.35 -0.59 20.92
N GLU A 702 16.62 -0.75 22.02
CA GLU A 702 15.86 0.32 22.69
C GLU A 702 16.71 1.55 23.08
N SER A 703 18.03 1.39 23.22
CA SER A 703 19.00 2.47 23.52
C SER A 703 19.90 2.89 22.34
N ASN A 704 19.75 2.31 21.15
CA ASN A 704 20.73 2.37 20.06
C ASN A 704 20.24 3.17 18.82
N PRO A 705 20.58 4.47 18.68
CA PRO A 705 20.11 5.33 17.59
C PRO A 705 20.66 4.97 16.19
N LYS A 706 21.49 3.92 16.06
CA LYS A 706 21.91 3.39 14.76
C LYS A 706 20.88 2.45 14.14
N VAL A 707 19.96 1.92 14.94
CA VAL A 707 18.89 1.03 14.50
C VAL A 707 17.56 1.69 14.80
N LEU A 708 16.80 1.99 13.75
CA LEU A 708 15.39 2.35 13.87
C LEU A 708 14.58 1.06 13.77
N TYR A 709 13.81 0.73 14.82
CA TYR A 709 12.86 -0.38 14.81
C TYR A 709 11.43 0.17 14.72
N MET A 710 10.67 -0.29 13.72
CA MET A 710 9.27 0.07 13.55
C MET A 710 8.42 -1.20 13.41
N SER A 711 7.40 -1.36 14.23
CA SER A 711 6.60 -2.59 14.29
C SER A 711 5.10 -2.31 14.17
N VAL A 712 4.44 -2.98 13.22
CA VAL A 712 2.97 -2.99 13.05
C VAL A 712 2.45 -4.36 13.48
N HIS A 713 1.79 -4.43 14.62
CA HIS A 713 1.40 -5.68 15.25
C HIS A 713 0.03 -5.56 15.93
N ARG A 714 -0.57 -6.70 16.29
CA ARG A 714 -1.78 -6.74 17.11
C ARG A 714 -1.39 -6.65 18.59
N TYR A 715 -2.11 -5.83 19.33
CA TYR A 715 -1.83 -5.54 20.75
C TYR A 715 -3.01 -5.96 21.64
N ASP A 716 -4.25 -5.78 21.16
CA ASP A 716 -5.49 -6.05 21.90
C ASP A 716 -5.42 -5.51 23.36
N ASN A 717 -4.94 -4.27 23.55
CA ASN A 717 -4.68 -3.66 24.87
C ASN A 717 -3.79 -4.51 25.80
N ALA A 718 -2.61 -4.92 25.31
CA ALA A 718 -1.66 -5.84 25.96
C ALA A 718 -2.20 -7.26 26.26
N THR A 719 -3.33 -7.67 25.67
CA THR A 719 -3.85 -9.04 25.84
C THR A 719 -3.39 -10.03 24.77
N PHE A 720 -2.88 -9.55 23.63
CA PHE A 720 -2.26 -10.41 22.61
C PHE A 720 -0.77 -10.67 22.88
N PHE A 721 -0.24 -11.78 22.34
CA PHE A 721 1.14 -12.22 22.56
C PHE A 721 2.14 -11.18 21.98
N PRO A 722 3.21 -10.79 22.70
CA PRO A 722 3.77 -11.40 23.92
C PRO A 722 3.14 -10.97 25.26
N LYS A 723 2.09 -10.14 25.25
CA LYS A 723 1.35 -9.61 26.43
C LYS A 723 2.12 -8.64 27.32
N SER A 724 3.14 -7.96 26.77
CA SER A 724 3.73 -6.82 27.45
C SER A 724 3.10 -5.49 27.03
N LYS A 725 3.28 -4.47 27.86
CA LYS A 725 2.93 -3.07 27.55
C LYS A 725 3.97 -2.38 26.67
N ASP A 726 5.18 -2.94 26.60
CA ASP A 726 6.31 -2.40 25.83
C ASP A 726 6.04 -2.37 24.31
N ALA A 727 5.00 -3.10 23.88
CA ALA A 727 4.41 -3.08 22.53
C ALA A 727 3.55 -1.83 22.24
N ASN A 728 3.25 -0.97 23.23
CA ASN A 728 2.35 0.16 23.04
C ASN A 728 3.06 1.36 22.38
N TYR A 729 2.27 2.28 21.83
CA TYR A 729 2.73 3.44 21.05
C TYR A 729 3.55 4.48 21.85
N ASP A 730 3.48 4.44 23.19
CA ASP A 730 4.24 5.28 24.11
C ASP A 730 5.62 4.71 24.47
N SER A 731 5.93 3.49 24.03
CA SER A 731 7.27 2.88 24.16
C SER A 731 8.18 3.31 23.00
N VAL A 732 8.87 4.44 23.20
CA VAL A 732 9.60 5.19 22.16
C VAL A 732 11.11 4.90 22.07
N GLY A 733 11.63 3.99 22.88
CA GLY A 733 13.07 3.84 23.13
C GLY A 733 13.47 4.49 24.46
N ASN A 734 14.74 4.35 24.85
CA ASN A 734 15.28 4.91 26.10
C ASN A 734 16.66 5.56 25.90
N GLY A 735 16.93 6.65 26.61
CA GLY A 735 18.22 7.34 26.57
C GLY A 735 18.61 7.79 25.16
N THR A 736 19.74 7.30 24.64
CA THR A 736 20.17 7.62 23.27
C THR A 736 19.29 7.01 22.16
N GLY A 737 18.42 6.05 22.48
CA GLY A 737 17.49 5.44 21.53
C GLY A 737 16.09 6.07 21.51
N GLU A 738 15.82 7.12 22.28
CA GLU A 738 14.51 7.79 22.29
C GLU A 738 14.14 8.34 20.89
N GLY A 739 12.97 7.94 20.41
CA GLY A 739 12.48 8.19 19.05
C GLY A 739 12.80 7.07 18.05
N PHE A 740 13.77 6.19 18.32
CA PHE A 740 14.21 5.13 17.40
C PHE A 740 13.46 3.80 17.58
N ASN A 741 12.44 3.76 18.45
CA ASN A 741 11.46 2.68 18.55
C ASN A 741 10.06 3.21 18.22
N VAL A 742 9.37 2.57 17.27
CA VAL A 742 8.04 2.98 16.80
C VAL A 742 7.08 1.79 16.76
N ASN A 743 6.26 1.65 17.78
CA ASN A 743 5.19 0.66 17.81
C ASN A 743 3.90 1.22 17.24
N ILE A 744 3.21 0.44 16.40
CA ILE A 744 1.90 0.75 15.81
C ILE A 744 0.92 -0.35 16.25
N PRO A 745 0.33 -0.23 17.46
CA PRO A 745 -0.42 -1.31 18.11
C PRO A 745 -1.89 -1.36 17.66
N TRP A 746 -2.33 -2.47 17.08
CA TRP A 746 -3.73 -2.70 16.73
C TRP A 746 -4.55 -3.22 17.91
N ASN A 747 -5.57 -2.45 18.31
CA ASN A 747 -6.49 -2.78 19.41
C ASN A 747 -7.79 -3.49 18.94
N LYS A 748 -7.85 -3.94 17.69
CA LYS A 748 -8.95 -4.74 17.15
C LYS A 748 -8.44 -5.77 16.15
N LYS A 749 -9.07 -6.96 16.14
CA LYS A 749 -8.85 -8.01 15.13
C LYS A 749 -9.38 -7.60 13.76
N GLY A 750 -8.89 -8.26 12.71
CA GLY A 750 -9.43 -8.12 11.36
C GLY A 750 -8.88 -6.96 10.54
N MET A 751 -7.88 -6.22 11.03
CA MET A 751 -7.09 -5.24 10.26
C MET A 751 -6.59 -5.88 8.95
N GLY A 752 -6.66 -5.16 7.83
CA GLY A 752 -6.23 -5.65 6.53
C GLY A 752 -5.41 -4.61 5.75
N ASP A 753 -5.42 -4.74 4.42
CA ASP A 753 -4.60 -3.98 3.48
C ASP A 753 -4.64 -2.47 3.72
N GLN A 754 -5.82 -1.91 4.00
CA GLN A 754 -6.03 -0.47 4.10
C GLN A 754 -5.53 0.09 5.44
N GLU A 755 -5.70 -0.64 6.54
CA GLU A 755 -5.14 -0.24 7.84
C GLU A 755 -3.60 -0.30 7.84
N TYR A 756 -3.01 -1.34 7.24
CA TYR A 756 -1.56 -1.42 7.09
C TYR A 756 -1.04 -0.39 6.06
N ALA A 757 -1.74 -0.14 4.95
CA ALA A 757 -1.38 0.91 4.00
C ALA A 757 -1.40 2.30 4.65
N ALA A 758 -2.40 2.58 5.50
CA ALA A 758 -2.45 3.81 6.29
C ALA A 758 -1.25 3.90 7.26
N ALA A 759 -0.90 2.82 7.99
CA ALA A 759 0.29 2.80 8.83
C ALA A 759 1.59 3.07 8.03
N PHE A 760 1.69 2.49 6.83
CA PHE A 760 2.84 2.72 5.93
C PHE A 760 2.92 4.18 5.45
N GLN A 761 1.83 4.75 4.97
CA GLN A 761 1.79 6.11 4.42
C GLN A 761 1.90 7.20 5.51
N GLN A 762 1.33 6.97 6.69
CA GLN A 762 1.19 7.98 7.74
C GLN A 762 2.30 7.93 8.80
N VAL A 763 2.99 6.80 8.97
CA VAL A 763 4.03 6.64 10.00
C VAL A 763 5.33 6.08 9.41
N ILE A 764 5.31 4.87 8.84
CA ILE A 764 6.54 4.15 8.48
C ILE A 764 7.34 4.90 7.41
N LEU A 765 6.72 5.23 6.28
CA LEU A 765 7.43 5.88 5.17
C LEU A 765 7.87 7.32 5.53
N PRO A 766 7.05 8.18 6.17
CA PRO A 766 7.52 9.49 6.65
C PRO A 766 8.74 9.41 7.57
N ILE A 767 8.75 8.49 8.54
CA ILE A 767 9.89 8.31 9.47
C ILE A 767 11.10 7.73 8.74
N ALA A 768 10.91 6.68 7.91
CA ALA A 768 12.00 6.02 7.20
C ALA A 768 12.72 6.95 6.22
N TYR A 769 12.00 7.87 5.57
CA TYR A 769 12.59 8.90 4.71
C TYR A 769 13.34 9.98 5.51
N GLU A 770 12.89 10.36 6.71
CA GLU A 770 13.61 11.29 7.59
C GLU A 770 14.85 10.65 8.27
N PHE A 771 14.83 9.33 8.48
CA PHE A 771 15.94 8.53 8.98
C PHE A 771 17.01 8.22 7.93
N ASP A 772 16.64 8.09 6.64
CA ASP A 772 17.55 7.82 5.52
C ASP A 772 18.43 6.54 5.76
N PRO A 773 17.84 5.33 5.78
CA PRO A 773 18.58 4.10 6.10
C PRO A 773 19.60 3.71 5.00
N GLU A 774 20.74 3.16 5.42
CA GLU A 774 21.77 2.61 4.54
C GLU A 774 21.51 1.12 4.19
N LEU A 775 20.60 0.48 4.95
CA LEU A 775 20.07 -0.87 4.75
C LEU A 775 18.67 -0.94 5.38
N VAL A 776 17.72 -1.57 4.69
CA VAL A 776 16.41 -1.96 5.24
C VAL A 776 16.37 -3.47 5.45
N LEU A 777 16.10 -3.90 6.67
CA LEU A 777 15.75 -5.27 7.01
C LEU A 777 14.25 -5.34 7.28
N VAL A 778 13.61 -6.43 6.87
CA VAL A 778 12.20 -6.70 7.18
C VAL A 778 12.10 -7.99 7.98
N SER A 779 11.61 -7.88 9.22
CA SER A 779 11.07 -9.00 10.00
C SER A 779 9.73 -9.37 9.36
N ALA A 780 9.76 -10.36 8.48
CA ALA A 780 8.66 -10.67 7.57
C ALA A 780 7.81 -11.81 8.12
N GLY A 781 7.02 -11.52 9.14
CA GLY A 781 5.92 -12.38 9.57
C GLY A 781 4.78 -12.35 8.57
N PHE A 782 4.16 -13.49 8.30
CA PHE A 782 3.00 -13.57 7.40
C PHE A 782 1.77 -14.14 8.11
N ASP A 783 1.67 -13.91 9.42
CA ASP A 783 0.52 -14.27 10.27
C ASP A 783 -0.49 -13.14 10.41
N ALA A 784 -0.12 -11.90 10.09
CA ALA A 784 -1.11 -10.85 9.83
C ALA A 784 -1.93 -11.14 8.55
N ALA A 785 -1.53 -12.16 7.77
CA ALA A 785 -2.15 -12.52 6.51
C ALA A 785 -3.54 -13.13 6.65
N ILE A 786 -4.38 -12.89 5.63
CA ILE A 786 -5.71 -13.50 5.53
C ILE A 786 -5.61 -15.04 5.61
N GLY A 787 -6.44 -15.62 6.48
CA GLY A 787 -6.50 -17.07 6.70
C GLY A 787 -5.43 -17.64 7.64
N ASP A 788 -4.58 -16.83 8.29
CA ASP A 788 -3.68 -17.34 9.33
C ASP A 788 -4.43 -17.73 10.62
N PRO A 789 -4.10 -18.88 11.25
CA PRO A 789 -4.78 -19.35 12.45
C PRO A 789 -4.50 -18.55 13.74
N LEU A 790 -3.41 -17.77 13.82
CA LEU A 790 -3.00 -17.08 15.06
C LEU A 790 -3.23 -15.57 15.00
N GLY A 791 -2.89 -14.92 13.88
CA GLY A 791 -2.89 -13.47 13.79
C GLY A 791 -4.26 -12.81 13.70
N GLY A 792 -5.27 -13.49 13.13
CA GLY A 792 -6.65 -12.98 13.09
C GLY A 792 -6.82 -11.64 12.35
N CYS A 793 -5.87 -11.29 11.49
CA CYS A 793 -5.92 -10.15 10.57
C CYS A 793 -6.30 -10.63 9.15
N LYS A 794 -6.34 -9.69 8.20
CA LYS A 794 -6.85 -9.90 6.84
C LYS A 794 -5.93 -9.33 5.76
N VAL A 795 -4.63 -9.19 6.04
CA VAL A 795 -3.66 -8.64 5.08
C VAL A 795 -3.51 -9.60 3.89
N THR A 796 -3.69 -9.12 2.67
CA THR A 796 -3.58 -9.95 1.46
C THR A 796 -2.10 -10.18 1.08
N PRO A 797 -1.78 -11.27 0.36
CA PRO A 797 -0.45 -11.44 -0.24
C PRO A 797 0.03 -10.22 -1.04
N GLU A 798 -0.90 -9.53 -1.71
CA GLU A 798 -0.68 -8.35 -2.54
C GLU A 798 -0.13 -7.19 -1.71
N ALA A 799 -0.72 -6.94 -0.53
CA ALA A 799 -0.30 -5.90 0.39
C ALA A 799 1.18 -6.02 0.79
N TYR A 800 1.65 -7.23 1.12
CA TYR A 800 3.07 -7.46 1.41
C TYR A 800 3.98 -7.16 0.21
N GLY A 801 3.52 -7.41 -1.02
CA GLY A 801 4.22 -6.98 -2.25
C GLY A 801 4.35 -5.45 -2.35
N HIS A 802 3.27 -4.72 -2.07
CA HIS A 802 3.26 -3.25 -2.06
C HIS A 802 4.13 -2.67 -0.93
N PHE A 803 4.08 -3.22 0.28
CA PHE A 803 4.94 -2.82 1.41
C PHE A 803 6.43 -2.98 1.03
N THR A 804 6.77 -4.11 0.41
CA THR A 804 8.13 -4.37 -0.12
C THR A 804 8.52 -3.34 -1.19
N HIS A 805 7.58 -2.95 -2.05
CA HIS A 805 7.82 -1.97 -3.13
C HIS A 805 8.13 -0.59 -2.56
N TRP A 806 7.31 -0.11 -1.63
CA TRP A 806 7.47 1.21 -1.01
C TRP A 806 8.81 1.30 -0.26
N LEU A 807 9.19 0.27 0.49
CA LEU A 807 10.50 0.18 1.15
C LEU A 807 11.68 0.10 0.15
N SER A 808 11.48 -0.43 -1.05
CA SER A 808 12.54 -0.52 -2.08
C SER A 808 12.98 0.83 -2.66
N SER A 809 12.26 1.92 -2.35
CA SER A 809 12.66 3.29 -2.69
C SER A 809 13.71 3.87 -1.73
N LEU A 810 13.98 3.19 -0.60
CA LEU A 810 14.98 3.57 0.39
C LEU A 810 16.32 2.84 0.14
N ALA A 811 17.40 3.29 0.78
CA ALA A 811 18.70 2.59 0.83
C ALA A 811 19.35 2.21 -0.53
N ASN A 812 18.98 2.87 -1.64
CA ASN A 812 19.31 2.48 -3.03
C ASN A 812 18.79 1.08 -3.41
N GLY A 813 17.60 0.70 -2.90
CA GLY A 813 16.99 -0.60 -3.09
C GLY A 813 17.55 -1.73 -2.23
N ARG A 814 18.40 -1.42 -1.23
CA ARG A 814 18.96 -2.41 -0.28
C ARG A 814 17.92 -2.81 0.77
N VAL A 815 17.01 -3.68 0.36
CA VAL A 815 16.01 -4.33 1.21
C VAL A 815 16.34 -5.82 1.35
N ILE A 816 16.28 -6.36 2.56
CA ILE A 816 16.40 -7.80 2.84
C ILE A 816 15.16 -8.25 3.59
N VAL A 817 14.42 -9.22 3.03
CA VAL A 817 13.16 -9.75 3.59
C VAL A 817 13.43 -11.10 4.26
N CYS A 818 13.25 -11.17 5.57
CA CYS A 818 13.57 -12.35 6.40
C CYS A 818 12.31 -12.98 6.99
N LEU A 819 12.04 -14.25 6.70
CA LEU A 819 10.86 -14.94 7.23
C LEU A 819 10.90 -15.03 8.76
N GLU A 820 9.85 -14.51 9.41
CA GLU A 820 9.62 -14.63 10.86
C GLU A 820 8.40 -15.55 11.11
N GLY A 821 7.25 -15.03 11.57
CA GLY A 821 6.00 -15.78 11.77
C GLY A 821 5.18 -16.05 10.51
N GLY A 822 3.90 -16.34 10.66
CA GLY A 822 3.00 -16.81 9.60
C GLY A 822 2.97 -18.33 9.44
N TYR A 823 1.78 -18.91 9.58
CA TYR A 823 1.58 -20.34 9.85
C TYR A 823 0.59 -21.00 8.89
N ASN A 824 -0.28 -20.24 8.20
CA ASN A 824 -0.97 -20.75 7.01
C ASN A 824 0.00 -20.89 5.82
N VAL A 825 0.43 -22.13 5.56
CA VAL A 825 1.40 -22.47 4.50
C VAL A 825 1.03 -22.00 3.09
N ASN A 826 -0.24 -21.73 2.80
CA ASN A 826 -0.65 -21.13 1.53
C ASN A 826 -0.46 -19.61 1.54
N SER A 827 -1.01 -18.90 2.53
CA SER A 827 -0.92 -17.44 2.67
C SER A 827 0.54 -16.96 2.66
N ILE A 828 1.41 -17.59 3.47
CA ILE A 828 2.83 -17.23 3.53
C ILE A 828 3.56 -17.51 2.21
N SER A 829 3.15 -18.56 1.49
CA SER A 829 3.77 -18.91 0.20
C SER A 829 3.49 -17.84 -0.86
N TYR A 830 2.26 -17.34 -0.94
CA TYR A 830 1.91 -16.26 -1.86
C TYR A 830 2.52 -14.92 -1.41
N ALA A 831 2.44 -14.58 -0.12
CA ALA A 831 2.94 -13.30 0.39
C ALA A 831 4.45 -13.13 0.14
N MET A 832 5.28 -14.10 0.55
CA MET A 832 6.73 -14.07 0.29
C MET A 832 7.05 -14.10 -1.22
N THR A 833 6.21 -14.74 -2.04
CA THR A 833 6.34 -14.73 -3.50
C THR A 833 6.07 -13.33 -4.07
N LEU A 834 5.06 -12.60 -3.58
CA LEU A 834 4.78 -11.23 -4.05
C LEU A 834 5.80 -10.20 -3.51
N CYS A 835 6.34 -10.37 -2.29
CA CYS A 835 7.55 -9.66 -1.86
C CYS A 835 8.71 -9.87 -2.84
N THR A 836 8.93 -11.12 -3.26
CA THR A 836 10.03 -11.47 -4.17
C THR A 836 9.80 -10.92 -5.59
N LYS A 837 8.56 -10.91 -6.09
CA LYS A 837 8.18 -10.25 -7.35
C LYS A 837 8.46 -8.75 -7.30
N SER A 838 8.10 -8.08 -6.20
CA SER A 838 8.41 -6.66 -5.95
C SER A 838 9.93 -6.39 -6.00
N LEU A 839 10.74 -7.18 -5.30
CA LEU A 839 12.21 -7.08 -5.37
C LEU A 839 12.78 -7.41 -6.76
N LEU A 840 12.12 -8.25 -7.56
CA LEU A 840 12.45 -8.50 -8.97
C LEU A 840 11.97 -7.38 -9.93
N GLY A 841 11.07 -6.51 -9.47
CA GLY A 841 10.49 -5.41 -10.26
C GLY A 841 9.34 -5.82 -11.16
N ASP A 842 8.72 -6.97 -10.90
CA ASP A 842 7.49 -7.39 -11.57
C ASP A 842 6.30 -6.52 -11.14
N PRO A 843 5.29 -6.33 -12.01
CA PRO A 843 4.01 -5.75 -11.62
C PRO A 843 3.35 -6.50 -10.46
N LEU A 844 2.71 -5.73 -9.58
CA LEU A 844 1.89 -6.23 -8.48
C LEU A 844 0.41 -6.20 -8.88
N PRO A 845 -0.41 -7.18 -8.43
CA PRO A 845 -1.85 -7.03 -8.46
C PRO A 845 -2.30 -5.91 -7.53
N MET A 846 -3.33 -5.17 -7.91
CA MET A 846 -3.86 -4.06 -7.12
C MET A 846 -4.47 -4.53 -5.78
N LEU A 847 -4.28 -3.72 -4.72
CA LEU A 847 -4.88 -3.95 -3.40
C LEU A 847 -6.42 -3.94 -3.47
N HIS A 848 -7.07 -4.83 -2.71
CA HIS A 848 -8.49 -5.09 -2.90
C HIS A 848 -9.41 -4.14 -2.12
N VAL A 849 -9.83 -3.03 -2.74
CA VAL A 849 -10.94 -2.20 -2.23
C VAL A 849 -12.26 -2.96 -2.40
N SER A 850 -13.07 -3.07 -1.32
CA SER A 850 -14.36 -3.77 -1.37
C SER A 850 -15.49 -2.86 -1.83
N GLN A 851 -16.56 -3.43 -2.41
CA GLN A 851 -17.76 -2.66 -2.81
C GLN A 851 -18.53 -2.03 -1.63
N ARG A 852 -18.19 -2.39 -0.38
CA ARG A 852 -18.73 -1.80 0.85
C ARG A 852 -17.61 -1.12 1.65
N TYR A 853 -16.71 -0.39 0.97
CA TYR A 853 -15.57 0.24 1.63
C TYR A 853 -16.01 1.43 2.48
N ASN A 854 -15.65 1.37 3.78
CA ASN A 854 -16.00 2.38 4.78
C ASN A 854 -14.79 3.18 5.28
N GLY A 855 -13.62 3.02 4.66
CA GLY A 855 -12.34 3.56 5.16
C GLY A 855 -11.57 2.60 6.08
N PRO A 856 -10.38 3.01 6.54
CA PRO A 856 -9.68 2.33 7.62
C PRO A 856 -10.54 2.34 8.89
N ASN A 857 -10.66 1.22 9.60
CA ASN A 857 -11.57 1.16 10.74
C ASN A 857 -11.16 2.08 11.91
N ALA A 858 -12.13 2.47 12.75
CA ALA A 858 -11.95 3.46 13.80
C ALA A 858 -10.80 3.14 14.79
N ALA A 859 -10.56 1.86 15.11
CA ALA A 859 -9.46 1.46 15.99
C ALA A 859 -8.08 1.65 15.33
N CYS A 860 -7.97 1.45 14.01
CA CYS A 860 -6.77 1.82 13.27
C CYS A 860 -6.56 3.34 13.26
N VAL A 861 -7.62 4.12 13.03
CA VAL A 861 -7.55 5.59 13.03
C VAL A 861 -7.12 6.13 14.40
N GLU A 862 -7.64 5.57 15.49
CA GLU A 862 -7.22 5.87 16.86
C GLU A 862 -5.74 5.50 17.09
N SER A 863 -5.34 4.27 16.77
CA SER A 863 -3.95 3.80 16.93
C SER A 863 -2.96 4.70 16.18
N ILE A 864 -3.24 5.07 14.92
CA ILE A 864 -2.38 5.97 14.13
C ILE A 864 -2.31 7.36 14.76
N ARG A 865 -3.43 7.96 15.20
CA ARG A 865 -3.42 9.28 15.88
C ARG A 865 -2.61 9.25 17.17
N ASN A 866 -2.69 8.18 17.95
CA ASN A 866 -1.94 7.99 19.18
C ASN A 866 -0.43 7.92 18.89
N VAL A 867 -0.01 7.10 17.92
CA VAL A 867 1.39 7.03 17.46
C VAL A 867 1.89 8.40 17.00
N LEU A 868 1.15 9.09 16.13
CA LEU A 868 1.51 10.42 15.63
C LEU A 868 1.72 11.43 16.77
N SER A 869 0.82 11.47 17.77
CA SER A 869 0.90 12.38 18.93
C SER A 869 2.12 12.17 19.84
N VAL A 870 2.75 11.00 19.75
CA VAL A 870 3.97 10.66 20.48
C VAL A 870 5.19 10.88 19.59
N GLN A 871 5.17 10.37 18.36
CA GLN A 871 6.32 10.32 17.46
C GLN A 871 6.64 11.66 16.80
N GLU A 872 5.68 12.59 16.67
CA GLU A 872 5.93 13.92 16.10
C GLU A 872 6.94 14.77 16.89
N LYS A 873 7.31 14.34 18.11
CA LYS A 873 8.31 14.97 18.98
C LYS A 873 9.74 14.69 18.48
N PHE A 874 9.94 13.54 17.83
CA PHE A 874 11.22 13.06 17.33
C PHE A 874 11.32 13.25 15.81
N TRP A 875 10.24 12.97 15.10
CA TRP A 875 10.17 12.96 13.62
C TRP A 875 9.35 14.15 13.12
N LYS A 876 10.02 15.06 12.42
CA LYS A 876 9.43 16.32 11.94
C LYS A 876 8.58 16.13 10.67
N SER A 877 8.58 14.95 10.05
CA SER A 877 7.66 14.59 8.97
C SER A 877 6.20 14.46 9.44
N LEU A 878 5.94 14.20 10.73
CA LEU A 878 4.64 13.75 11.24
C LEU A 878 3.66 14.86 11.67
N LYS A 879 3.69 16.04 11.04
CA LYS A 879 2.96 17.24 11.54
C LYS A 879 1.47 17.35 11.19
N PHE A 880 0.90 16.32 10.58
CA PHE A 880 -0.46 16.34 10.04
C PHE A 880 -1.57 15.94 11.03
N ASN A 881 -1.23 15.60 12.29
CA ASN A 881 -2.18 15.17 13.32
C ASN A 881 -2.97 16.34 13.97
N LYS A 882 -3.65 17.15 13.15
CA LYS A 882 -4.52 18.25 13.59
C LYS A 882 -6.00 17.86 13.54
N LYS A 883 -6.83 18.53 14.36
CA LYS A 883 -8.29 18.53 14.16
C LYS A 883 -8.66 19.48 13.02
N LEU A 884 -9.59 19.07 12.16
CA LEU A 884 -10.17 19.89 11.08
C LEU A 884 -11.60 20.36 11.44
N PRO A 885 -12.15 21.42 10.83
CA PRO A 885 -13.56 21.78 11.02
C PRO A 885 -14.51 20.67 10.54
N ASP A 886 -15.62 20.44 11.23
CA ASP A 886 -16.71 19.59 10.73
C ASP A 886 -17.50 20.31 9.63
N PHE A 887 -17.56 19.66 8.47
CA PHE A 887 -18.30 20.09 7.28
C PHE A 887 -19.79 20.32 7.56
N ARG A 888 -20.39 19.58 8.51
CA ARG A 888 -21.81 19.74 8.91
C ARG A 888 -22.11 21.09 9.57
N SER A 889 -21.10 21.75 10.14
CA SER A 889 -21.19 23.12 10.64
C SER A 889 -20.79 24.20 9.62
N ALA A 890 -20.32 23.80 8.42
CA ALA A 890 -19.94 24.72 7.35
C ALA A 890 -21.05 24.96 6.32
N THR A 891 -22.04 24.06 6.21
CA THR A 891 -23.21 24.23 5.32
C THR A 891 -24.21 25.29 5.79
N GLY A 892 -23.96 25.93 6.95
CA GLY A 892 -24.52 27.24 7.29
C GLY A 892 -23.53 28.32 6.88
N GLU A 893 -23.76 28.95 5.73
CA GLU A 893 -22.87 29.98 5.19
C GLU A 893 -22.62 31.09 6.24
N ALA A 894 -21.33 31.42 6.43
CA ALA A 894 -20.78 32.50 7.26
C ALA A 894 -20.65 32.31 8.81
N ASP A 895 -21.08 31.23 9.46
CA ASP A 895 -21.03 31.20 10.94
C ASP A 895 -19.61 30.94 11.52
N LEU A 896 -18.97 29.80 11.20
CA LEU A 896 -17.63 29.45 11.72
C LEU A 896 -16.56 30.49 11.39
N ASN A 897 -16.44 30.90 10.13
CA ASN A 897 -15.41 31.86 9.70
C ASN A 897 -15.66 33.27 10.25
N SER A 898 -16.92 33.68 10.49
CA SER A 898 -17.19 34.96 11.17
C SER A 898 -16.92 34.91 12.67
N ALA A 899 -17.01 33.74 13.32
CA ALA A 899 -16.60 33.56 14.71
C ALA A 899 -15.09 33.77 14.88
N PHE A 900 -14.26 33.19 13.98
CA PHE A 900 -12.82 33.47 13.94
C PHE A 900 -12.52 34.96 13.68
N GLY A 901 -13.21 35.60 12.73
CA GLY A 901 -13.04 37.04 12.45
C GLY A 901 -13.37 37.94 13.64
N LYS A 902 -14.36 37.58 14.47
CA LYS A 902 -14.71 38.31 15.71
C LYS A 902 -13.61 38.19 16.78
N LEU A 903 -12.87 37.07 16.83
CA LEU A 903 -11.78 36.86 17.79
C LEU A 903 -10.50 37.65 17.45
N GLN A 904 -10.24 37.95 16.17
CA GLN A 904 -9.08 38.76 15.76
C GLN A 904 -9.22 40.27 16.01
N LEU A 905 -10.43 40.79 16.26
CA LEU A 905 -10.69 42.21 16.50
C LEU A 905 -10.40 42.66 17.95
N SER A 906 -9.16 42.45 18.41
CA SER A 906 -8.66 42.96 19.70
C SER A 906 -7.23 43.50 19.69
N ALA A 907 -6.61 43.65 18.50
CA ALA A 907 -5.26 44.18 18.33
C ALA A 907 -5.25 45.61 17.74
N GLY A 908 -5.01 46.62 18.58
CA GLY A 908 -4.41 47.91 18.20
C GLY A 908 -5.23 48.87 17.31
N THR A 909 -6.10 49.68 17.91
CA THR A 909 -6.64 50.88 17.23
C THR A 909 -5.59 52.00 17.17
N SER A 910 -4.85 52.11 16.07
CA SER A 910 -3.97 53.25 15.78
C SER A 910 -4.73 54.37 15.06
N GLY A 911 -5.07 55.45 15.79
CA GLY A 911 -5.67 56.66 15.22
C GLY A 911 -4.65 57.49 14.41
N SER A 912 -5.11 58.14 13.35
CA SER A 912 -4.26 58.90 12.43
C SER A 912 -4.15 60.40 12.79
N SER A 913 -2.93 60.93 12.82
CA SER A 913 -2.67 62.34 12.46
C SER A 913 -1.21 62.58 12.06
N THR A 914 -1.04 63.48 11.08
CA THR A 914 0.16 64.24 10.70
C THR A 914 1.07 64.64 11.88
N ASP A 915 2.39 64.89 11.72
CA ASP A 915 2.99 65.76 10.68
C ASP A 915 4.54 65.63 10.54
N SER A 916 5.11 66.26 9.51
CA SER A 916 6.47 66.83 9.36
C SER A 916 7.77 66.05 9.74
N SER A 917 8.56 65.76 8.70
CA SER A 917 10.05 65.78 8.55
C SER A 917 10.91 66.71 9.46
N PRO A 918 12.28 66.59 9.53
CA PRO A 918 13.17 65.43 9.23
C PRO A 918 14.47 65.26 10.10
N ALA A 919 15.16 64.12 9.89
CA ALA A 919 16.63 63.92 9.84
C ALA A 919 17.55 63.80 11.09
N LYS A 920 18.69 63.13 10.83
CA LYS A 920 20.01 63.04 11.52
C LYS A 920 20.32 61.90 12.51
N ASN A 921 21.11 60.96 11.98
CA ASN A 921 22.48 60.54 12.40
C ASN A 921 22.79 60.03 13.83
N SER A 922 23.93 59.31 13.85
CA SER A 922 24.80 58.90 14.98
C SER A 922 24.29 57.82 15.93
N SER A 923 25.11 56.90 16.44
CA SER A 923 26.30 56.15 15.94
C SER A 923 26.92 55.45 17.15
N ASP A 924 27.38 54.20 16.96
CA ASP A 924 28.25 53.48 17.91
C ASP A 924 27.58 53.17 19.28
N ASP A 925 28.09 52.29 20.15
CA ASP A 925 29.40 51.63 20.21
C ASP A 925 29.28 50.16 20.72
N SER A 926 30.41 49.46 20.73
CA SER A 926 30.74 48.17 21.32
C SER A 926 30.40 48.03 22.83
N GLY A 927 30.40 46.82 23.44
CA GLY A 927 30.71 45.50 22.89
C GLY A 927 30.63 44.32 23.89
N VAL A 928 31.18 43.18 23.46
CA VAL A 928 31.37 41.87 24.12
C VAL A 928 32.49 41.88 25.21
N PRO A 929 32.87 40.81 25.97
CA PRO A 929 32.40 39.39 26.03
C PRO A 929 32.31 38.66 27.43
N PHE A 930 31.77 37.43 27.41
CA PHE A 930 32.18 36.17 28.10
C PHE A 930 32.21 35.92 29.64
N ASP A 931 32.14 34.61 29.94
CA ASP A 931 32.44 33.83 31.18
C ASP A 931 31.62 34.11 32.47
N GLY A 932 31.38 33.13 33.37
CA GLY A 932 31.78 31.71 33.41
C GLY A 932 31.05 30.91 34.52
N ASP A 933 31.48 29.67 34.81
CA ASP A 933 30.89 28.75 35.82
C ASP A 933 30.95 29.27 37.29
N ASP A 934 29.99 28.86 38.15
CA ASP A 934 30.24 27.91 39.27
C ASP A 934 28.97 27.49 40.06
N GLN A 935 29.08 26.43 40.88
CA GLN A 935 28.18 26.04 41.98
C GLN A 935 28.72 26.59 43.35
N PRO A 936 28.12 26.40 44.57
CA PRO A 936 27.01 25.52 45.00
C PRO A 936 25.98 26.17 45.97
N GLY A 937 25.10 25.37 46.61
CA GLY A 937 24.19 25.82 47.68
C GLY A 937 24.55 25.32 49.10
N PRO A 938 23.93 25.88 50.17
CA PRO A 938 23.62 25.04 51.36
C PRO A 938 22.38 25.42 52.23
N SER A 939 21.46 24.47 52.39
CA SER A 939 20.79 24.00 53.65
C SER A 939 20.15 24.93 54.74
N ARG A 940 19.04 24.39 55.34
CA ARG A 940 18.58 24.43 56.78
C ARG A 940 17.50 25.42 57.31
N ARG A 941 16.29 24.85 57.51
CA ARG A 941 15.44 24.76 58.76
C ARG A 941 14.91 26.00 59.52
N ARG A 942 13.57 26.04 59.72
CA ARG A 942 12.79 26.12 61.01
C ARG A 942 11.29 25.84 60.70
N ASN A 943 10.56 24.97 61.43
CA ASN A 943 9.80 25.15 62.69
C ASN A 943 8.71 26.24 62.67
N LYS A 944 7.48 26.09 63.23
CA LYS A 944 6.68 24.96 63.78
C LYS A 944 5.24 25.47 64.13
N GLN A 945 4.34 24.59 64.62
CA GLN A 945 3.04 24.86 65.34
C GLN A 945 1.79 25.14 64.45
N THR A 946 0.53 24.75 64.79
CA THR A 946 -0.05 23.96 65.93
C THR A 946 -1.46 23.39 65.63
N THR A 947 -1.83 22.25 66.26
CA THR A 947 -3.19 21.75 66.70
C THR A 947 -4.38 21.71 65.70
N GLU A 948 -5.28 20.70 65.65
CA GLU A 948 -5.56 19.45 66.43
C GLU A 948 -6.27 18.42 65.46
N GLY A 949 -6.86 17.24 65.77
CA GLY A 949 -7.31 16.52 66.98
C GLY A 949 -8.85 16.32 66.99
N GLN A 950 -9.51 15.16 67.16
CA GLN A 950 -9.17 13.72 67.34
C GLN A 950 -10.19 12.86 66.52
N GLN A 951 -10.06 11.58 66.10
CA GLN A 951 -9.49 10.30 66.57
C GLN A 951 -10.47 9.34 67.33
N SER A 952 -10.91 8.25 66.67
CA SER A 952 -11.36 6.92 67.23
C SER A 952 -11.81 5.99 66.08
N ALA A 953 -11.57 4.66 65.95
CA ALA A 953 -11.46 3.51 66.88
C ALA A 953 -12.84 2.94 67.33
N SER A 954 -13.14 1.62 67.41
CA SER A 954 -12.39 0.34 67.16
C SER A 954 -13.29 -0.92 67.29
N GLY A 955 -12.85 -2.12 66.86
CA GLY A 955 -13.41 -3.46 67.25
C GLY A 955 -13.71 -4.39 66.04
N SER A 956 -13.28 -5.66 65.92
CA SER A 956 -13.34 -6.85 66.82
C SER A 956 -14.76 -7.44 66.94
N SER A 957 -15.07 -8.74 66.79
CA SER A 957 -14.30 -9.98 66.50
C SER A 957 -15.27 -11.19 66.36
N GLY A 958 -14.88 -12.31 65.72
CA GLY A 958 -15.60 -13.60 65.85
C GLY A 958 -15.28 -14.63 64.76
N ALA A 959 -15.25 -15.92 65.11
CA ALA A 959 -15.00 -17.04 64.18
C ALA A 959 -15.95 -18.23 64.45
N GLY A 960 -16.18 -19.07 63.44
CA GLY A 960 -16.98 -20.29 63.49
C GLY A 960 -16.64 -21.21 62.31
N ASP A 961 -16.76 -22.53 62.51
CA ASP A 961 -16.22 -23.58 61.62
C ASP A 961 -17.36 -24.40 60.96
N GLY A 962 -17.12 -25.05 59.79
CA GLY A 962 -18.20 -25.79 59.10
C GLY A 962 -17.98 -26.23 57.63
N SER A 963 -17.10 -27.22 57.41
CA SER A 963 -17.08 -28.24 56.33
C SER A 963 -17.99 -28.17 55.06
N SER A 964 -17.34 -28.40 53.91
CA SER A 964 -17.72 -29.25 52.74
C SER A 964 -18.69 -28.84 51.60
N ASN A 965 -18.18 -29.12 50.39
CA ASN A 965 -18.82 -29.58 49.13
C ASN A 965 -19.55 -28.63 48.14
N SER A 966 -18.86 -28.44 47.00
CA SER A 966 -19.33 -28.58 45.60
C SER A 966 -20.57 -27.82 45.11
N GLY A 967 -20.40 -26.95 44.10
CA GLY A 967 -21.53 -26.40 43.35
C GLY A 967 -21.21 -25.22 42.41
N THR A 968 -20.22 -25.32 41.52
CA THR A 968 -20.11 -24.36 40.40
C THR A 968 -21.32 -24.53 39.48
N LYS A 969 -22.22 -23.52 39.44
CA LYS A 969 -23.23 -23.45 38.38
C LYS A 969 -22.52 -23.43 37.02
N GLN A 970 -23.00 -24.24 36.08
CA GLN A 970 -22.70 -23.99 34.67
C GLN A 970 -23.47 -22.73 34.27
N GLU A 971 -22.74 -21.77 33.70
CA GLU A 971 -23.31 -20.62 33.01
C GLU A 971 -23.97 -21.14 31.73
N THR A 972 -25.26 -20.84 31.53
CA THR A 972 -25.99 -21.37 30.38
C THR A 972 -25.72 -20.54 29.14
N LEU A 973 -25.96 -21.12 27.96
CA LEU A 973 -25.92 -20.36 26.70
C LEU A 973 -26.91 -19.18 26.72
N GLN A 974 -28.01 -19.27 27.49
CA GLN A 974 -28.95 -18.16 27.64
C GLN A 974 -28.40 -17.03 28.53
N ASP A 975 -27.67 -17.35 29.60
CA ASP A 975 -26.97 -16.36 30.42
C ASP A 975 -25.88 -15.64 29.59
N PHE A 976 -25.08 -16.40 28.83
CA PHE A 976 -24.04 -15.86 27.95
C PHE A 976 -24.61 -14.98 26.83
N LEU A 977 -25.68 -15.41 26.15
CA LEU A 977 -26.32 -14.62 25.09
C LEU A 977 -27.02 -13.37 25.65
N ALA A 978 -27.59 -13.42 26.86
CA ALA A 978 -28.17 -12.26 27.53
C ALA A 978 -27.11 -11.24 27.95
N ALA A 979 -25.96 -11.70 28.46
CA ALA A 979 -24.82 -10.84 28.81
C ALA A 979 -24.13 -10.20 27.60
N ASN A 980 -24.32 -10.73 26.39
CA ASN A 980 -23.70 -10.26 25.15
C ASN A 980 -24.73 -9.79 24.10
N LEU A 981 -25.94 -9.42 24.51
CA LEU A 981 -27.04 -9.13 23.60
C LEU A 981 -26.78 -7.91 22.69
N GLU A 982 -26.09 -6.88 23.19
CA GLU A 982 -25.67 -5.73 22.38
C GLU A 982 -24.62 -6.12 21.33
N ALA A 983 -23.66 -6.99 21.66
CA ALA A 983 -22.66 -7.47 20.70
C ALA A 983 -23.27 -8.33 19.57
N LEU A 984 -24.42 -8.96 19.83
CA LEU A 984 -25.23 -9.65 18.80
C LEU A 984 -26.04 -8.68 17.94
N GLN A 985 -26.53 -7.58 18.50
CA GLN A 985 -27.25 -6.54 17.75
C GLN A 985 -26.32 -5.66 16.90
N ASN A 986 -25.04 -5.54 17.29
CA ASN A 986 -24.01 -4.77 16.61
C ASN A 986 -23.16 -5.59 15.61
N GLU A 987 -23.57 -6.83 15.27
CA GLU A 987 -22.86 -7.77 14.38
C GLU A 987 -21.41 -8.12 14.78
N GLU A 988 -20.99 -7.87 16.03
CA GLU A 988 -19.60 -8.06 16.46
C GLU A 988 -19.23 -9.52 16.79
N MET A 989 -20.20 -10.43 16.78
CA MET A 989 -19.99 -11.88 16.87
C MET A 989 -20.69 -12.60 15.71
N PHE A 990 -19.95 -13.39 14.93
CA PHE A 990 -20.49 -14.27 13.90
C PHE A 990 -21.14 -15.55 14.49
N ALA A 991 -22.12 -15.36 15.36
CA ALA A 991 -23.10 -16.40 15.64
C ALA A 991 -23.99 -16.54 14.40
N VAL A 992 -23.87 -17.64 13.65
CA VAL A 992 -24.80 -17.97 12.58
C VAL A 992 -26.11 -18.41 13.23
N ILE A 993 -26.99 -17.44 13.51
CA ILE A 993 -28.29 -17.70 14.14
C ILE A 993 -29.16 -18.49 13.15
N PRO A 994 -29.49 -19.77 13.43
CA PRO A 994 -30.34 -20.54 12.53
C PRO A 994 -31.78 -20.04 12.59
N LEU A 995 -32.48 -20.10 11.46
CA LEU A 995 -33.89 -19.81 11.38
C LEU A 995 -34.68 -20.79 12.26
N ARG A 996 -35.46 -20.26 13.21
CA ARG A 996 -36.38 -21.06 14.04
C ARG A 996 -37.71 -21.35 13.37
N ASP A 997 -38.12 -20.51 12.43
CA ASP A 997 -39.21 -20.80 11.49
C ASP A 997 -38.68 -20.63 10.06
N CYS A 998 -39.09 -21.55 9.19
CA CYS A 998 -38.72 -21.60 7.79
C CYS A 998 -39.91 -22.25 7.06
N PRO A 999 -40.49 -21.60 6.04
CA PRO A 999 -41.74 -22.07 5.43
C PRO A 999 -41.62 -23.50 4.88
N HIS A 1000 -40.43 -23.88 4.43
CA HIS A 1000 -40.07 -25.18 3.88
C HIS A 1000 -40.03 -26.32 4.92
N LEU A 1001 -40.03 -26.04 6.23
CA LEU A 1001 -40.18 -27.08 7.27
C LEU A 1001 -41.51 -27.85 7.14
N LYS A 1002 -42.51 -27.25 6.51
CA LYS A 1002 -43.84 -27.84 6.24
C LYS A 1002 -43.82 -28.88 5.11
N GLU A 1003 -42.70 -29.00 4.38
CA GLU A 1003 -42.49 -30.04 3.37
C GLU A 1003 -41.92 -31.34 3.96
N LEU A 1004 -41.45 -31.30 5.21
CA LEU A 1004 -41.02 -32.49 5.94
C LEU A 1004 -42.23 -33.31 6.36
N ASN A 1005 -42.18 -34.63 6.15
CA ASN A 1005 -43.22 -35.56 6.58
C ASN A 1005 -42.70 -36.45 7.73
N PRO A 1006 -43.10 -36.19 9.00
CA PRO A 1006 -42.69 -36.99 10.14
C PRO A 1006 -43.09 -38.48 10.06
N ASP A 1007 -44.13 -38.80 9.30
CA ASP A 1007 -44.63 -40.18 9.14
C ASP A 1007 -43.83 -40.98 8.08
N ASN A 1008 -42.84 -40.37 7.42
CA ASN A 1008 -42.03 -40.95 6.34
C ASN A 1008 -40.51 -40.90 6.64
N ILE A 1009 -40.12 -40.87 7.91
CA ILE A 1009 -38.72 -40.89 8.34
C ILE A 1009 -38.23 -42.35 8.37
N PRO A 1010 -37.05 -42.69 7.82
CA PRO A 1010 -36.52 -44.06 7.83
C PRO A 1010 -36.04 -44.48 9.22
N ASP A 1011 -36.13 -45.78 9.54
CA ASP A 1011 -35.68 -46.36 10.83
C ASP A 1011 -34.21 -46.06 11.16
N LYS A 1012 -33.38 -45.76 10.15
CA LYS A 1012 -31.98 -45.35 10.31
C LYS A 1012 -31.49 -44.51 9.13
N ILE A 1013 -30.65 -43.52 9.41
CA ILE A 1013 -29.82 -42.81 8.43
C ILE A 1013 -28.35 -43.12 8.76
N SER A 1014 -27.54 -43.55 7.78
CA SER A 1014 -26.12 -43.81 8.03
C SER A 1014 -25.21 -42.69 7.52
N THR A 1015 -24.41 -42.16 8.44
CA THR A 1015 -23.39 -41.12 8.21
C THR A 1015 -22.24 -41.58 7.33
N ASN A 1016 -22.00 -42.89 7.25
CA ASN A 1016 -20.99 -43.49 6.39
C ASN A 1016 -21.49 -43.72 4.95
N ALA A 1017 -22.72 -43.33 4.61
CA ALA A 1017 -23.25 -43.43 3.26
C ALA A 1017 -22.47 -42.52 2.29
N PRO A 1018 -21.97 -43.03 1.15
CA PRO A 1018 -21.28 -42.23 0.16
C PRO A 1018 -22.25 -41.38 -0.67
N CYS A 1019 -21.73 -40.33 -1.31
CA CYS A 1019 -22.49 -39.50 -2.23
C CYS A 1019 -22.94 -40.30 -3.45
N THR A 1020 -24.23 -40.28 -3.75
CA THR A 1020 -24.83 -41.02 -4.87
C THR A 1020 -24.38 -40.52 -6.26
N GLY A 1021 -23.86 -39.30 -6.37
CA GLY A 1021 -23.29 -38.74 -7.61
C GLY A 1021 -21.80 -39.04 -7.85
N CYS A 1022 -20.97 -39.18 -6.80
CA CYS A 1022 -19.51 -39.25 -6.96
C CYS A 1022 -18.75 -40.21 -6.01
N GLU A 1023 -19.45 -41.09 -5.28
CA GLU A 1023 -18.87 -42.06 -4.33
C GLU A 1023 -18.09 -41.45 -3.14
N SER A 1024 -17.98 -40.11 -3.02
CA SER A 1024 -17.32 -39.42 -1.89
C SER A 1024 -17.93 -39.78 -0.53
N SER A 1025 -17.11 -39.96 0.50
CA SER A 1025 -17.51 -40.09 1.91
C SER A 1025 -17.15 -38.87 2.77
N VAL A 1026 -16.70 -37.76 2.15
CA VAL A 1026 -16.24 -36.54 2.82
C VAL A 1026 -17.29 -35.44 2.67
N GLU A 1027 -17.61 -34.77 3.78
CA GLU A 1027 -18.67 -33.74 3.90
C GLU A 1027 -19.98 -34.10 3.20
N ASN A 1028 -20.55 -35.27 3.51
CA ASN A 1028 -21.84 -35.66 2.96
C ASN A 1028 -23.02 -35.04 3.74
N TRP A 1029 -24.09 -34.76 3.01
CA TRP A 1029 -25.36 -34.20 3.47
C TRP A 1029 -26.50 -35.11 3.01
N VAL A 1030 -27.47 -35.38 3.89
CA VAL A 1030 -28.68 -36.13 3.58
C VAL A 1030 -29.84 -35.17 3.29
N CYS A 1031 -30.55 -35.36 2.18
CA CYS A 1031 -31.80 -34.65 1.93
C CYS A 1031 -32.87 -35.10 2.93
N LEU A 1032 -33.53 -34.16 3.61
CA LEU A 1032 -34.53 -34.50 4.64
C LEU A 1032 -35.90 -34.90 4.06
N LEU A 1033 -36.13 -34.74 2.75
CA LEU A 1033 -37.39 -35.09 2.09
C LEU A 1033 -37.36 -36.49 1.44
N CYS A 1034 -36.20 -36.95 0.96
CA CYS A 1034 -36.06 -38.22 0.24
C CYS A 1034 -34.86 -39.09 0.66
N PHE A 1035 -34.07 -38.64 1.63
CA PHE A 1035 -32.92 -39.37 2.21
C PHE A 1035 -31.79 -39.71 1.23
N ASN A 1036 -31.79 -39.11 0.03
CA ASN A 1036 -30.65 -39.15 -0.87
C ASN A 1036 -29.45 -38.45 -0.22
N VAL A 1037 -28.27 -39.09 -0.32
CA VAL A 1037 -27.02 -38.59 0.27
C VAL A 1037 -26.13 -38.02 -0.83
N CYS A 1038 -25.76 -36.74 -0.68
CA CYS A 1038 -24.93 -36.01 -1.62
C CYS A 1038 -23.73 -35.37 -0.92
N CYS A 1039 -22.62 -35.18 -1.64
CA CYS A 1039 -21.50 -34.42 -1.12
C CYS A 1039 -21.84 -32.92 -1.03
N GLY A 1040 -21.29 -32.26 -0.03
CA GLY A 1040 -21.53 -30.85 0.27
C GLY A 1040 -21.00 -29.88 -0.78
N ARG A 1041 -21.33 -28.60 -0.56
CA ARG A 1041 -21.03 -27.46 -1.45
C ARG A 1041 -19.54 -27.25 -1.75
N TYR A 1042 -18.63 -27.77 -0.92
CA TYR A 1042 -17.18 -27.63 -1.09
C TYR A 1042 -16.48 -28.84 -1.72
N ILE A 1043 -17.23 -29.88 -2.11
CA ILE A 1043 -16.68 -31.14 -2.63
C ILE A 1043 -16.93 -31.30 -4.13
N ASN A 1044 -18.19 -31.50 -4.54
CA ASN A 1044 -18.63 -31.54 -5.94
C ASN A 1044 -20.09 -31.05 -6.10
N GLU A 1045 -20.60 -30.25 -5.16
CA GLU A 1045 -21.91 -29.55 -5.21
C GLU A 1045 -23.19 -30.42 -5.41
N HIS A 1046 -23.11 -31.75 -5.49
CA HIS A 1046 -24.28 -32.62 -5.73
C HIS A 1046 -25.46 -32.41 -4.75
N ALA A 1047 -25.24 -31.85 -3.55
CA ALA A 1047 -26.31 -31.50 -2.62
C ALA A 1047 -27.13 -30.27 -3.09
N ILE A 1048 -26.46 -29.30 -3.73
CA ILE A 1048 -27.09 -28.14 -4.40
C ILE A 1048 -27.76 -28.61 -5.69
N GLU A 1049 -27.10 -29.43 -6.50
CA GLU A 1049 -27.70 -29.98 -7.72
C GLU A 1049 -28.97 -30.77 -7.39
N HIS A 1050 -28.94 -31.64 -6.38
CA HIS A 1050 -30.11 -32.37 -5.91
C HIS A 1050 -31.24 -31.43 -5.47
N ALA A 1051 -30.97 -30.48 -4.57
CA ALA A 1051 -31.97 -29.53 -4.08
C ALA A 1051 -32.58 -28.66 -5.20
N THR A 1052 -31.80 -28.40 -6.26
CA THR A 1052 -32.25 -27.65 -7.44
C THR A 1052 -33.10 -28.50 -8.38
N VAL A 1053 -32.70 -29.75 -8.64
CA VAL A 1053 -33.33 -30.66 -9.62
C VAL A 1053 -34.61 -31.31 -9.08
N THR A 1054 -34.68 -31.59 -7.77
CA THR A 1054 -35.87 -32.19 -7.14
C THR A 1054 -36.68 -31.17 -6.32
N GLU A 1055 -36.30 -29.89 -6.36
CA GLU A 1055 -36.82 -28.80 -5.54
C GLU A 1055 -36.74 -28.99 -4.00
N HIS A 1056 -36.13 -30.08 -3.52
CA HIS A 1056 -36.07 -30.43 -2.09
C HIS A 1056 -35.20 -29.42 -1.31
N PRO A 1057 -35.78 -28.57 -0.44
CA PRO A 1057 -35.07 -27.42 0.09
C PRO A 1057 -34.17 -27.75 1.28
N LEU A 1058 -34.42 -28.82 2.02
CA LEU A 1058 -33.78 -29.10 3.32
C LEU A 1058 -32.81 -30.28 3.26
N ALA A 1059 -31.58 -30.06 3.75
CA ALA A 1059 -30.57 -31.10 3.91
C ALA A 1059 -29.80 -30.97 5.24
N LEU A 1060 -29.35 -32.10 5.78
CA LEU A 1060 -28.66 -32.22 7.07
C LEU A 1060 -27.22 -32.73 6.86
N SER A 1061 -26.26 -32.02 7.42
CA SER A 1061 -24.82 -32.31 7.34
C SER A 1061 -24.39 -33.45 8.26
N PHE A 1062 -23.72 -34.47 7.73
CA PHE A 1062 -23.11 -35.52 8.55
C PHE A 1062 -21.87 -35.02 9.32
N SER A 1063 -21.25 -33.90 8.92
CA SER A 1063 -20.05 -33.34 9.57
C SER A 1063 -20.35 -32.74 10.94
N ASP A 1064 -21.45 -32.00 11.08
CA ASP A 1064 -21.75 -31.16 12.25
C ASP A 1064 -23.23 -31.22 12.71
N LEU A 1065 -24.09 -32.02 12.06
CA LEU A 1065 -25.53 -32.12 12.31
C LEU A 1065 -26.33 -30.82 12.08
N SER A 1066 -25.71 -29.83 11.41
CA SER A 1066 -26.40 -28.63 10.95
C SER A 1066 -27.43 -28.99 9.87
N VAL A 1067 -28.51 -28.21 9.79
CA VAL A 1067 -29.52 -28.32 8.72
C VAL A 1067 -29.51 -27.03 7.93
N TRP A 1068 -29.40 -27.14 6.61
CA TRP A 1068 -29.41 -26.01 5.67
C TRP A 1068 -30.68 -26.04 4.84
N CYS A 1069 -31.25 -24.87 4.60
CA CYS A 1069 -32.35 -24.66 3.67
C CYS A 1069 -31.85 -23.94 2.41
N TYR A 1070 -31.76 -24.65 1.29
CA TYR A 1070 -31.33 -24.08 0.01
C TYR A 1070 -32.28 -23.01 -0.52
N LYS A 1071 -33.59 -23.12 -0.31
CA LYS A 1071 -34.58 -22.08 -0.70
C LYS A 1071 -34.65 -20.87 0.27
N CYS A 1072 -33.95 -20.90 1.41
CA CYS A 1072 -33.83 -19.76 2.34
C CYS A 1072 -32.39 -19.28 2.55
N GLU A 1073 -31.42 -19.90 1.85
CA GLU A 1073 -29.97 -19.65 1.96
C GLU A 1073 -29.44 -19.53 3.41
N SER A 1074 -30.00 -20.31 4.33
CA SER A 1074 -29.69 -20.21 5.76
C SER A 1074 -29.79 -21.56 6.48
N TYR A 1075 -29.14 -21.64 7.64
CA TYR A 1075 -29.29 -22.77 8.56
C TYR A 1075 -30.65 -22.71 9.28
N VAL A 1076 -31.16 -23.87 9.67
CA VAL A 1076 -32.48 -24.01 10.33
C VAL A 1076 -32.33 -24.86 11.59
N ASP A 1077 -32.95 -24.43 12.69
CA ASP A 1077 -33.01 -25.20 13.93
C ASP A 1077 -34.38 -25.07 14.58
N ASN A 1078 -35.11 -26.18 14.60
CA ASN A 1078 -36.53 -26.25 14.96
C ASN A 1078 -36.85 -27.67 15.47
N PRO A 1079 -37.75 -27.85 16.46
CA PRO A 1079 -38.16 -29.15 16.99
C PRO A 1079 -38.59 -30.21 15.95
N VAL A 1080 -39.14 -29.81 14.79
CA VAL A 1080 -39.51 -30.73 13.69
C VAL A 1080 -38.27 -31.46 13.12
N LEU A 1081 -37.07 -30.89 13.27
CA LEU A 1081 -35.81 -31.48 12.82
C LEU A 1081 -35.25 -32.52 13.81
N TYR A 1082 -35.76 -32.59 15.04
CA TYR A 1082 -35.17 -33.41 16.11
C TYR A 1082 -35.17 -34.92 15.79
N PRO A 1083 -36.22 -35.53 15.21
CA PRO A 1083 -36.19 -36.96 14.85
C PRO A 1083 -35.07 -37.27 13.83
N TYR A 1084 -34.94 -36.45 12.79
CA TYR A 1084 -33.90 -36.56 11.76
C TYR A 1084 -32.50 -36.40 12.35
N LYS A 1085 -32.28 -35.36 13.16
CA LYS A 1085 -31.01 -35.11 13.86
C LYS A 1085 -30.66 -36.25 14.83
N ASN A 1086 -31.63 -36.81 15.56
CA ASN A 1086 -31.41 -37.94 16.46
C ASN A 1086 -30.93 -39.19 15.71
N LEU A 1087 -31.53 -39.57 14.57
CA LEU A 1087 -31.10 -40.75 13.81
C LEU A 1087 -29.65 -40.65 13.34
N VAL A 1088 -29.25 -39.46 12.86
CA VAL A 1088 -27.89 -39.19 12.38
C VAL A 1088 -26.91 -39.10 13.57
N HIS A 1089 -27.32 -38.52 14.70
CA HIS A 1089 -26.54 -38.52 15.95
C HIS A 1089 -26.30 -39.95 16.46
N GLN A 1090 -27.34 -40.78 16.51
CA GLN A 1090 -27.26 -42.16 16.98
C GLN A 1090 -26.33 -43.03 16.12
N ASP A 1091 -26.36 -42.88 14.79
CA ASP A 1091 -25.40 -43.57 13.91
C ASP A 1091 -23.96 -43.09 14.11
N LYS A 1092 -23.77 -41.77 14.30
CA LYS A 1092 -22.44 -41.15 14.45
C LYS A 1092 -21.78 -41.40 15.81
N PHE A 1093 -22.57 -41.43 16.88
CA PHE A 1093 -22.10 -41.45 18.28
C PHE A 1093 -22.53 -42.71 19.06
N GLY A 1094 -22.91 -43.79 18.37
CA GLY A 1094 -23.04 -45.11 18.98
C GLY A 1094 -24.36 -45.42 19.70
N GLY A 1095 -25.44 -44.70 19.39
CA GLY A 1095 -26.80 -44.99 19.87
C GLY A 1095 -27.37 -43.98 20.86
N GLU A 1096 -26.57 -43.03 21.35
CA GLU A 1096 -27.03 -41.95 22.23
C GLU A 1096 -27.97 -40.98 21.49
N GLN A 1097 -29.07 -40.56 22.14
CA GLN A 1097 -29.92 -39.47 21.63
C GLN A 1097 -29.23 -38.12 21.87
N LEU A 1098 -29.46 -37.15 20.99
CA LEU A 1098 -28.91 -35.80 21.18
C LEU A 1098 -29.63 -35.13 22.36
N VAL A 1099 -28.85 -34.54 23.29
CA VAL A 1099 -29.40 -33.81 24.43
C VAL A 1099 -29.77 -32.39 23.98
N TRP A 1100 -31.07 -32.10 23.96
CA TRP A 1100 -31.59 -30.82 23.49
C TRP A 1100 -31.48 -29.74 24.57
N SER A 1101 -30.78 -28.65 24.25
CA SER A 1101 -30.59 -27.48 25.14
C SER A 1101 -31.83 -26.58 25.27
N TYR A 1102 -32.98 -27.01 24.76
CA TYR A 1102 -34.25 -26.31 24.85
C TYR A 1102 -35.20 -27.13 25.73
N GLY A 1103 -35.57 -26.57 26.89
CA GLY A 1103 -36.49 -27.22 27.83
C GLY A 1103 -37.87 -27.50 27.23
N SER A 1104 -38.55 -28.51 27.76
CA SER A 1104 -39.80 -29.10 27.24
C SER A 1104 -41.03 -28.18 27.22
N ASP A 1105 -40.93 -26.97 27.77
CA ASP A 1105 -42.08 -26.24 28.33
C ASP A 1105 -42.50 -25.01 27.49
N LEU A 1106 -41.97 -24.86 26.26
CA LEU A 1106 -42.24 -23.73 25.36
C LEU A 1106 -43.02 -24.12 24.09
N VAL A 1107 -44.23 -24.66 24.29
CA VAL A 1107 -45.25 -24.72 23.23
C VAL A 1107 -46.05 -23.41 23.26
N LEU A 1108 -45.68 -22.45 22.41
CA LEU A 1108 -46.46 -21.23 22.20
C LEU A 1108 -47.53 -21.47 21.12
N ASP A 1109 -48.77 -21.68 21.57
CA ASP A 1109 -49.92 -22.02 20.74
C ASP A 1109 -50.49 -20.76 20.03
N VAL A 1110 -49.86 -20.36 18.91
CA VAL A 1110 -50.20 -19.12 18.17
C VAL A 1110 -51.44 -19.30 17.30
N LYS A 1111 -52.62 -18.97 17.85
CA LYS A 1111 -53.83 -18.72 17.05
C LYS A 1111 -53.79 -17.35 16.37
N PRO A 1112 -54.09 -17.24 15.07
CA PRO A 1112 -54.07 -15.97 14.35
C PRO A 1112 -55.24 -15.05 14.78
N PRO A 1113 -55.03 -13.72 14.92
CA PRO A 1113 -56.11 -12.80 15.26
C PRO A 1113 -57.09 -12.59 14.10
N THR A 1114 -58.37 -12.86 14.31
CA THR A 1114 -59.42 -12.53 13.33
C THR A 1114 -59.77 -11.05 13.39
N THR A 1115 -59.53 -10.31 12.31
CA THR A 1115 -59.96 -8.91 12.17
C THR A 1115 -61.49 -8.77 12.12
N LYS A 1116 -62.10 -7.91 12.96
CA LYS A 1116 -63.30 -7.13 12.59
C LYS A 1116 -63.67 -5.97 13.54
N THR A 1117 -63.54 -4.76 12.99
CA THR A 1117 -64.47 -3.61 13.07
C THR A 1117 -64.88 -2.97 14.41
N LYS A 1118 -64.66 -1.64 14.44
CA LYS A 1118 -65.40 -0.57 15.14
C LYS A 1118 -65.21 -0.45 16.66
N GLU A 1119 -65.34 0.75 17.23
CA GLU A 1119 -65.63 2.07 16.63
C GLU A 1119 -64.38 2.95 16.44
#